data_AF-A0A399XDP0-F1
#
_entry.id   AF-A0A399XDP0-F1
#
_cell.length_a   1.000
_cell.length_b   1.000
_cell.length_c   1.000
_cell.angle_alpha   90.00
_cell.angle_beta   90.00
_cell.angle_gamma   90.00
#
_symmetry.space_group_name_H-M   'P 1'
#
loop_
_entity.id
_entity.type
_entity.pdbx_description
1 polymer ?
#
loop_
_entity_poly.entity_id
_entity_poly.type
_entity_poly.pdbx_seq_one_letter_code
_entity_poly.pdbx_strand_id
1 'polypeptide(L)'
;MRRLLAVVTFALVCSPAWAGAEPPRLEPKRAGAKPLDPRLGRGDLSDAFVESVDSDRASAASRDDSLMPDLRDPGSPDGTVMGSPGSRERRPNSFWSPLSNRLINEPLSDLSPFATQCEAAVLPVGDDSVLAVYFDSGSVVDGSGRLTGWSLSLDGGATFEDRGAIGSHPSRLVDQAGGVLARDPFSARVYLATLGPTYPRTVLVYRTNDPVTGFQPPVAAYELYYDLFMDRPWITVDGFPGPGNGNVYVLSRNWDFWMFPGMRFSTSTDGGSTFASTANQVIGFQSGEGPSLTVAPDHTVHAFWFVDGQYPAIVTRRTSDFGATFAPAVVVSPVSLEPFQAGLGLEISAKPHPQAVASSAESGRIVVVFADDAPGVDHADVYYSESFDGGQTWTGRERVHADSGTNDQFSPTIAMTPDGARVLFTWYDRRRDPQNWEIGLWGRIAEVESTGLEFGHEFPIATESSPPVYRQDPLLSPGNFMGEFGQSSADAEYFYVAWTDTRLGDTFHRNQPDVRFAKIPVEGPGAVLTTSGATFRTGSCTTENDAPEPGESVSYSFCLENIGSASTEELTATLLAARGVTSPGPPQILAPIEPHGNPRCLDFSFTVDPTASCGGEMAASIALSSASARLALLEFPIRVGDSGTATYGPFENPEPITIPEGQVSIPYPSEILVSGVPAGAGDLSLALRGFSHPFSPRDIDMMLTSPSGASFVFLSFIGGFEPASTDLLMRDDAISRVPLEGPLSDGTFQATNYGCCDYMPPPAPTWPNPQARPAGLETFSSTFGGGDPNGIWELYAKDRIGWGGGSVDGGWTLEFRAAAYACRCEGPYFAGDFEVGDTSQWTVTRH
;
A
#
# COMPACT_ATOMS: atom_id res chain seq x y z
N MET A 1 -3.57 -34.42 -18.77
CA MET A 1 -2.97 -33.30 -19.53
C MET A 1 -3.84 -32.04 -19.65
N ARG A 2 -5.14 -32.03 -19.29
CA ARG A 2 -6.01 -30.82 -19.34
C ARG A 2 -6.12 -30.01 -18.03
N ARG A 3 -5.37 -30.36 -16.98
CA ARG A 3 -5.36 -29.63 -15.69
C ARG A 3 -4.05 -28.89 -15.38
N LEU A 4 -3.02 -29.02 -16.23
CA LEU A 4 -1.71 -28.42 -15.99
C LEU A 4 -1.46 -27.12 -16.78
N LEU A 5 -2.39 -26.70 -17.66
CA LEU A 5 -2.19 -25.53 -18.53
C LEU A 5 -2.71 -24.22 -17.92
N ALA A 6 -3.43 -24.27 -16.79
CA ALA A 6 -3.98 -23.07 -16.16
C ALA A 6 -2.98 -22.33 -15.26
N VAL A 7 -1.96 -23.03 -14.74
CA VAL A 7 -1.01 -22.47 -13.76
C VAL A 7 0.22 -21.83 -14.42
N VAL A 8 0.54 -22.20 -15.67
CA VAL A 8 1.80 -21.80 -16.35
C VAL A 8 1.66 -20.49 -17.14
N THR A 9 0.49 -19.84 -17.18
CA THR A 9 0.24 -18.64 -18.02
C THR A 9 -0.06 -17.36 -17.22
N PHE A 10 -0.21 -17.44 -15.89
CA PHE A 10 -0.42 -16.25 -15.04
C PHE A 10 0.88 -15.44 -14.80
N ALA A 11 2.04 -16.10 -14.77
CA ALA A 11 3.36 -15.50 -14.57
C ALA A 11 3.78 -14.44 -15.61
N LEU A 12 3.14 -14.38 -16.78
CA LEU A 12 3.45 -13.41 -17.84
C LEU A 12 2.76 -12.04 -17.66
N VAL A 13 1.97 -11.88 -16.59
CA VAL A 13 1.15 -10.68 -16.34
C VAL A 13 1.89 -9.63 -15.48
N CYS A 14 2.99 -9.98 -14.80
CA CYS A 14 3.62 -9.12 -13.79
C CYS A 14 5.15 -8.92 -13.93
N SER A 15 5.72 -9.04 -15.14
CA SER A 15 7.12 -8.68 -15.40
C SER A 15 7.38 -8.43 -16.90
N PRO A 16 7.94 -7.28 -17.32
CA PRO A 16 8.53 -7.13 -18.63
C PRO A 16 10.04 -7.34 -18.50
N ALA A 17 10.47 -8.58 -18.41
CA ALA A 17 11.88 -8.91 -18.56
C ALA A 17 11.97 -10.06 -19.53
N TRP A 18 12.42 -9.77 -20.76
CA TRP A 18 13.40 -10.57 -21.49
C TRP A 18 13.69 -9.90 -22.85
N ALA A 19 14.86 -9.25 -22.95
CA ALA A 19 15.47 -8.89 -24.21
C ALA A 19 16.63 -9.86 -24.49
N GLY A 20 16.63 -10.48 -25.66
CA GLY A 20 17.84 -10.99 -26.31
C GLY A 20 18.09 -12.50 -26.23
N ALA A 21 17.38 -13.29 -27.05
CA ALA A 21 17.96 -14.49 -27.66
C ALA A 21 17.17 -14.86 -28.93
N GLU A 22 17.86 -14.88 -30.09
CA GLU A 22 17.29 -15.40 -31.35
C GLU A 22 16.89 -16.88 -31.20
N PRO A 23 15.69 -17.30 -31.64
CA PRO A 23 15.35 -18.72 -31.65
C PRO A 23 16.00 -19.44 -32.85
N PRO A 24 16.42 -20.70 -32.71
CA PRO A 24 17.03 -21.45 -33.80
C PRO A 24 15.96 -21.79 -34.87
N ARG A 25 16.33 -21.58 -36.14
CA ARG A 25 15.53 -21.98 -37.31
C ARG A 25 15.27 -23.49 -37.29
N LEU A 26 14.00 -23.87 -37.28
CA LEU A 26 13.55 -25.23 -37.61
C LEU A 26 12.69 -25.18 -38.88
N GLU A 27 13.14 -25.86 -39.92
CA GLU A 27 12.43 -26.00 -41.20
C GLU A 27 11.18 -26.89 -41.08
N PRO A 28 10.09 -26.61 -41.84
CA PRO A 28 8.89 -27.42 -41.80
C PRO A 28 8.98 -28.62 -42.75
N LYS A 29 8.84 -29.84 -42.21
CA LYS A 29 8.51 -31.04 -43.01
C LYS A 29 6.99 -31.14 -43.21
N ARG A 30 6.59 -31.09 -44.48
CA ARG A 30 5.22 -31.37 -44.99
C ARG A 30 4.79 -32.81 -44.67
N ALA A 31 3.52 -32.99 -44.30
CA ALA A 31 2.79 -34.25 -44.48
C ALA A 31 1.37 -33.93 -44.96
N GLY A 32 0.92 -34.69 -45.96
CA GLY A 32 -0.19 -34.34 -46.86
C GLY A 32 -1.59 -34.68 -46.34
N ALA A 33 -2.55 -33.96 -46.88
CA ALA A 33 -3.98 -34.15 -46.71
C ALA A 33 -4.52 -35.34 -47.54
N LYS A 34 -5.57 -35.98 -47.02
CA LYS A 34 -6.61 -36.68 -47.81
C LYS A 34 -7.97 -36.57 -47.10
N PRO A 35 -9.09 -36.33 -47.83
CA PRO A 35 -10.42 -36.13 -47.24
C PRO A 35 -11.28 -37.41 -47.30
N LEU A 36 -12.27 -37.53 -46.41
CA LEU A 36 -13.37 -38.48 -46.54
C LEU A 36 -14.73 -37.85 -46.18
N ASP A 37 -15.68 -38.18 -47.05
CA ASP A 37 -17.08 -37.77 -47.24
C ASP A 37 -18.03 -38.32 -46.14
N PRO A 38 -19.18 -37.68 -45.82
CA PRO A 38 -20.09 -38.09 -44.75
C PRO A 38 -21.26 -38.92 -45.28
N ARG A 39 -21.77 -39.87 -44.47
CA ARG A 39 -23.19 -40.30 -44.52
C ARG A 39 -23.57 -41.32 -43.43
N LEU A 40 -24.78 -41.10 -42.93
CA LEU A 40 -25.78 -42.04 -42.38
C LEU A 40 -25.71 -42.47 -40.91
N GLY A 41 -26.84 -42.25 -40.23
CA GLY A 41 -27.24 -43.01 -39.05
C GLY A 41 -28.26 -42.32 -38.14
N ARG A 42 -29.54 -42.35 -38.52
CA ARG A 42 -30.69 -42.06 -37.64
C ARG A 42 -30.75 -43.08 -36.48
N GLY A 43 -31.28 -42.65 -35.35
CA GLY A 43 -31.80 -43.52 -34.29
C GLY A 43 -32.46 -42.71 -33.18
N ASP A 44 -33.77 -42.48 -33.32
CA ASP A 44 -34.69 -42.12 -32.23
C ASP A 44 -34.63 -43.17 -31.12
N LEU A 45 -34.77 -42.77 -29.86
CA LEU A 45 -35.67 -43.42 -28.89
C LEU A 45 -36.08 -42.42 -27.80
N SER A 46 -37.39 -42.38 -27.59
CA SER A 46 -38.16 -41.56 -26.68
C SER A 46 -38.37 -42.21 -25.30
N ASP A 47 -38.92 -41.38 -24.41
CA ASP A 47 -39.81 -41.70 -23.28
C ASP A 47 -39.24 -42.02 -21.88
N ALA A 48 -39.38 -40.99 -21.05
CA ALA A 48 -40.19 -40.92 -19.82
C ALA A 48 -39.95 -41.91 -18.68
N PHE A 49 -39.62 -41.36 -17.50
CA PHE A 49 -40.25 -41.76 -16.24
C PHE A 49 -40.44 -40.56 -15.32
N VAL A 50 -41.66 -40.46 -14.80
CA VAL A 50 -42.15 -39.57 -13.75
C VAL A 50 -42.08 -40.35 -12.44
N GLU A 51 -41.62 -39.71 -11.36
CA GLU A 51 -42.23 -39.91 -10.04
C GLU A 51 -41.92 -38.74 -9.10
N SER A 52 -43.00 -38.20 -8.54
CA SER A 52 -43.13 -37.17 -7.52
C SER A 52 -43.28 -37.80 -6.14
N VAL A 53 -42.69 -37.23 -5.07
CA VAL A 53 -43.32 -37.15 -3.72
C VAL A 53 -42.73 -35.95 -2.93
N ASP A 54 -43.61 -34.99 -2.61
CA ASP A 54 -43.83 -34.21 -1.36
C ASP A 54 -42.96 -34.52 -0.11
N SER A 55 -42.77 -33.68 0.92
CA SER A 55 -43.26 -32.35 1.36
C SER A 55 -42.55 -32.01 2.69
N ASP A 56 -42.57 -30.71 3.05
CA ASP A 56 -42.64 -30.13 4.40
C ASP A 56 -41.62 -30.47 5.50
N ARG A 57 -40.90 -29.43 5.95
CA ARG A 57 -40.97 -29.00 7.36
C ARG A 57 -40.46 -27.58 7.60
N ALA A 58 -41.39 -26.70 8.00
CA ALA A 58 -41.11 -25.49 8.76
C ALA A 58 -41.06 -25.81 10.26
N SER A 59 -40.20 -25.13 11.02
CA SER A 59 -40.42 -24.89 12.45
C SER A 59 -39.70 -23.62 12.92
N ALA A 60 -40.51 -22.69 13.43
CA ALA A 60 -40.10 -21.50 14.17
C ALA A 60 -39.87 -21.81 15.65
N ALA A 61 -39.01 -21.01 16.30
CA ALA A 61 -38.94 -20.61 17.72
C ALA A 61 -37.49 -20.14 18.00
N SER A 62 -37.15 -19.14 18.82
CA SER A 62 -37.87 -18.20 19.68
C SER A 62 -36.83 -17.23 20.26
N ARG A 63 -37.23 -15.96 20.45
CA ARG A 63 -36.89 -15.02 21.53
C ARG A 63 -35.59 -15.23 22.32
N ASP A 64 -34.74 -14.21 22.36
CA ASP A 64 -34.39 -13.59 23.65
C ASP A 64 -34.02 -12.10 23.49
N ASP A 65 -34.64 -11.28 24.32
CA ASP A 65 -34.49 -9.83 24.48
C ASP A 65 -33.83 -9.62 25.85
N SER A 66 -32.67 -8.96 25.92
CA SER A 66 -32.15 -8.37 27.17
C SER A 66 -31.27 -7.16 26.82
N LEU A 67 -31.82 -5.94 26.88
CA LEU A 67 -31.78 -5.02 28.04
C LEU A 67 -30.36 -4.53 28.40
N MET A 68 -30.00 -3.35 27.88
CA MET A 68 -29.16 -2.37 28.58
C MET A 68 -29.82 -0.98 28.43
N PRO A 69 -29.90 -0.15 29.49
CA PRO A 69 -30.76 1.02 29.53
C PRO A 69 -30.07 2.30 29.06
N ASP A 70 -30.79 3.08 28.25
CA ASP A 70 -30.44 4.43 27.82
C ASP A 70 -30.95 5.44 28.87
N LEU A 71 -30.04 6.20 29.49
CA LEU A 71 -30.34 7.28 30.42
C LEU A 71 -30.63 8.56 29.64
N ARG A 72 -31.92 8.87 29.48
CA ARG A 72 -32.37 10.19 29.03
C ARG A 72 -32.40 11.19 30.18
N ASP A 73 -31.81 12.35 29.92
CA ASP A 73 -31.90 13.59 30.70
C ASP A 73 -33.26 14.30 30.41
N PRO A 74 -34.02 14.80 31.42
CA PRO A 74 -35.35 15.39 31.21
C PRO A 74 -35.42 16.93 31.37
N GLY A 75 -36.17 17.58 30.46
CA GLY A 75 -36.86 18.87 30.66
C GLY A 75 -36.55 19.89 29.54
N SER A 76 -37.46 20.38 28.68
CA SER A 76 -38.85 20.93 28.80
C SER A 76 -38.87 22.33 28.11
N PRO A 77 -39.96 22.92 27.57
CA PRO A 77 -41.05 22.41 26.72
C PRO A 77 -41.44 23.37 25.54
N ASP A 78 -42.29 22.86 24.62
CA ASP A 78 -43.29 23.51 23.73
C ASP A 78 -42.96 24.68 22.77
N GLY A 79 -43.30 24.48 21.48
CA GLY A 79 -43.58 25.58 20.55
C GLY A 79 -43.65 25.27 19.05
N THR A 80 -44.73 24.62 18.58
CA THR A 80 -45.37 24.75 17.24
C THR A 80 -44.55 24.71 15.93
N VAL A 81 -44.87 23.70 15.12
CA VAL A 81 -44.49 23.47 13.71
C VAL A 81 -45.19 24.44 12.76
N MET A 82 -44.44 25.07 11.84
CA MET A 82 -44.86 25.45 10.47
C MET A 82 -43.61 25.56 9.58
N GLY A 83 -43.66 24.92 8.41
CA GLY A 83 -42.50 24.50 7.63
C GLY A 83 -41.74 25.58 6.84
N SER A 84 -40.49 25.26 6.53
CA SER A 84 -39.68 25.79 5.42
C SER A 84 -38.69 24.70 5.00
N PRO A 85 -38.32 24.58 3.71
CA PRO A 85 -37.45 23.49 3.24
C PRO A 85 -36.08 23.63 3.91
N GLY A 86 -35.67 22.57 4.60
CA GLY A 86 -34.44 22.56 5.39
C GLY A 86 -33.21 22.77 4.51
N SER A 87 -32.52 23.89 4.74
CA SER A 87 -31.07 23.90 4.68
C SER A 87 -30.58 22.85 5.66
N ARG A 88 -30.00 21.74 5.17
CA ARG A 88 -29.22 20.83 6.02
C ARG A 88 -28.15 21.70 6.69
N GLU A 89 -28.27 21.93 7.99
CA GLU A 89 -27.15 22.45 8.78
C GLU A 89 -26.00 21.48 8.58
N ARG A 90 -24.96 21.94 7.88
CA ARG A 90 -23.66 21.26 7.79
C ARG A 90 -23.25 20.93 9.21
N ARG A 91 -23.19 19.64 9.55
CA ARG A 91 -22.44 19.22 10.73
C ARG A 91 -20.99 19.63 10.46
N PRO A 92 -20.37 20.50 11.27
CA PRO A 92 -19.00 20.91 11.02
C PRO A 92 -18.07 19.71 11.23
N ASN A 93 -17.36 19.34 10.16
CA ASN A 93 -16.26 18.39 10.21
C ASN A 93 -15.22 18.86 11.24
N SER A 94 -14.55 17.94 11.93
CA SER A 94 -13.40 18.26 12.77
C SER A 94 -12.28 18.86 11.92
N PHE A 95 -12.05 20.17 12.06
CA PHE A 95 -11.17 20.97 11.20
C PHE A 95 -9.66 20.67 11.30
N TRP A 96 -9.22 19.69 12.09
CA TRP A 96 -7.79 19.39 12.29
C TRP A 96 -7.43 17.90 12.25
N SER A 97 -8.38 17.04 11.86
CA SER A 97 -8.14 15.59 11.78
C SER A 97 -7.62 15.21 10.39
N PRO A 98 -6.70 14.23 10.31
CA PRO A 98 -6.34 13.62 9.04
C PRO A 98 -7.56 13.12 8.25
N LEU A 99 -7.40 13.01 6.94
CA LEU A 99 -8.41 12.40 6.08
C LEU A 99 -8.72 10.97 6.57
N SER A 100 -9.99 10.60 6.56
CA SER A 100 -10.38 9.22 6.87
C SER A 100 -9.87 8.28 5.76
N ASN A 101 -9.17 7.22 6.15
CA ASN A 101 -8.73 6.14 5.26
C ASN A 101 -9.63 4.91 5.48
N ARG A 102 -10.68 4.78 4.67
CA ARG A 102 -11.66 3.67 4.81
C ARG A 102 -11.21 2.46 3.99
N LEU A 103 -11.40 1.25 4.52
CA LEU A 103 -11.25 0.04 3.72
C LEU A 103 -12.42 -0.06 2.73
N ILE A 104 -12.12 -0.46 1.50
CA ILE A 104 -13.11 -0.68 0.44
C ILE A 104 -13.48 -2.17 0.37
N ASN A 105 -12.48 -3.05 0.43
CA ASN A 105 -12.64 -4.50 0.51
C ASN A 105 -12.81 -4.96 1.97
N GLU A 106 -13.29 -6.20 2.16
CA GLU A 106 -13.41 -6.85 3.47
C GLU A 106 -12.28 -7.87 3.68
N PRO A 107 -11.18 -7.52 4.40
CA PRO A 107 -10.02 -8.40 4.55
C PRO A 107 -10.34 -9.71 5.28
N LEU A 108 -11.38 -9.76 6.12
CA LEU A 108 -11.78 -11.02 6.76
C LEU A 108 -12.40 -12.03 5.78
N SER A 109 -12.71 -11.60 4.55
CA SER A 109 -13.18 -12.49 3.49
C SER A 109 -12.04 -13.22 2.76
N ASP A 110 -10.79 -12.83 3.01
CA ASP A 110 -9.59 -13.46 2.45
C ASP A 110 -9.23 -14.74 3.20
N LEU A 111 -9.97 -15.80 2.90
CA LEU A 111 -9.85 -17.11 3.54
C LEU A 111 -8.74 -17.98 2.91
N SER A 112 -7.83 -17.41 2.12
CA SER A 112 -6.78 -18.14 1.43
C SER A 112 -5.51 -17.32 1.20
N PRO A 113 -4.38 -17.95 0.83
CA PRO A 113 -3.17 -17.23 0.41
C PRO A 113 -3.32 -16.41 -0.88
N PHE A 114 -4.39 -16.61 -1.67
CA PHE A 114 -4.76 -15.71 -2.76
C PHE A 114 -5.58 -14.59 -2.15
N ALA A 115 -5.01 -13.40 -2.07
CA ALA A 115 -5.63 -12.29 -1.35
C ALA A 115 -5.27 -10.92 -1.91
N THR A 116 -4.38 -10.76 -2.88
CA THR A 116 -4.00 -9.42 -3.37
C THR A 116 -5.21 -8.63 -3.91
N GLN A 117 -5.52 -7.48 -3.29
CA GLN A 117 -6.36 -6.45 -3.86
C GLN A 117 -5.56 -5.21 -4.26
N CYS A 118 -5.74 -4.74 -5.49
CA CYS A 118 -5.00 -3.59 -6.03
C CYS A 118 -5.67 -3.00 -7.28
N GLU A 119 -5.00 -2.06 -7.96
CA GLU A 119 -5.49 -1.45 -9.20
C GLU A 119 -6.87 -0.80 -9.10
N ALA A 120 -7.06 0.00 -8.05
CA ALA A 120 -8.37 0.51 -7.68
C ALA A 120 -8.84 1.68 -8.55
N ALA A 121 -10.11 1.65 -8.94
CA ALA A 121 -10.82 2.78 -9.53
C ALA A 121 -12.06 3.12 -8.71
N VAL A 122 -12.36 4.41 -8.61
CA VAL A 122 -13.50 4.90 -7.82
C VAL A 122 -14.29 5.98 -8.58
N LEU A 123 -15.62 5.93 -8.49
CA LEU A 123 -16.53 6.95 -9.02
C LEU A 123 -17.67 7.28 -8.04
N PRO A 124 -18.05 8.57 -7.90
CA PRO A 124 -19.38 8.91 -7.38
C PRO A 124 -20.46 8.50 -8.40
N VAL A 125 -21.47 7.78 -7.94
CA VAL A 125 -22.56 7.23 -8.77
C VAL A 125 -23.94 7.79 -8.42
N GLY A 126 -24.04 8.56 -7.35
CA GLY A 126 -25.22 9.33 -6.91
C GLY A 126 -24.83 10.29 -5.79
N ASP A 127 -25.80 11.03 -5.24
CA ASP A 127 -25.55 12.08 -4.24
C ASP A 127 -24.77 11.58 -3.01
N ASP A 128 -25.07 10.37 -2.54
CA ASP A 128 -24.42 9.73 -1.39
C ASP A 128 -23.88 8.33 -1.74
N SER A 129 -23.65 8.03 -3.03
CA SER A 129 -23.21 6.70 -3.45
C SER A 129 -21.86 6.71 -4.16
N VAL A 130 -20.96 5.83 -3.73
CA VAL A 130 -19.60 5.69 -4.27
C VAL A 130 -19.40 4.24 -4.68
N LEU A 131 -18.99 4.03 -5.92
CA LEU A 131 -18.65 2.73 -6.46
C LEU A 131 -17.13 2.62 -6.58
N ALA A 132 -16.59 1.51 -6.10
CA ALA A 132 -15.18 1.18 -6.27
C ALA A 132 -15.04 -0.21 -6.89
N VAL A 133 -13.99 -0.39 -7.69
CA VAL A 133 -13.59 -1.66 -8.30
C VAL A 133 -12.09 -1.84 -8.14
N TYR A 134 -11.65 -3.09 -8.08
CA TYR A 134 -10.26 -3.44 -7.87
C TYR A 134 -9.97 -4.82 -8.43
N PHE A 135 -8.70 -5.08 -8.73
CA PHE A 135 -8.23 -6.45 -8.89
C PHE A 135 -8.42 -7.18 -7.56
N ASP A 136 -8.91 -8.42 -7.60
CA ASP A 136 -9.14 -9.24 -6.41
C ASP A 136 -8.78 -10.69 -6.72
N SER A 137 -7.61 -11.15 -6.27
CA SER A 137 -7.22 -12.55 -6.42
C SER A 137 -7.91 -13.49 -5.42
N GLY A 138 -8.46 -12.98 -4.33
CA GLY A 138 -9.25 -13.76 -3.36
C GLY A 138 -10.50 -14.36 -4.00
N SER A 139 -11.08 -13.66 -4.97
CA SER A 139 -12.19 -14.13 -5.79
C SER A 139 -11.91 -15.39 -6.62
N VAL A 140 -10.67 -15.87 -6.77
CA VAL A 140 -10.39 -17.15 -7.46
C VAL A 140 -10.90 -18.36 -6.68
N VAL A 141 -10.98 -18.25 -5.35
CA VAL A 141 -11.26 -19.38 -4.44
C VAL A 141 -12.71 -19.85 -4.54
N ASP A 142 -13.63 -18.99 -4.96
CA ASP A 142 -15.06 -19.32 -5.14
C ASP A 142 -15.32 -20.22 -6.38
N GLY A 143 -14.29 -20.47 -7.19
CA GLY A 143 -14.37 -21.27 -8.42
C GLY A 143 -15.01 -20.55 -9.62
N SER A 144 -15.34 -19.27 -9.49
CA SER A 144 -15.87 -18.42 -10.56
C SER A 144 -14.80 -18.07 -11.60
N GLY A 145 -13.53 -18.02 -11.18
CA GLY A 145 -12.40 -17.61 -12.02
C GLY A 145 -12.41 -16.12 -12.37
N ARG A 146 -13.16 -15.31 -11.63
CA ARG A 146 -13.23 -13.85 -11.73
C ARG A 146 -12.17 -13.20 -10.85
N LEU A 147 -11.67 -12.05 -11.29
CA LEU A 147 -10.51 -11.37 -10.69
C LEU A 147 -10.75 -9.87 -10.49
N THR A 148 -12.00 -9.43 -10.65
CA THR A 148 -12.43 -8.05 -10.42
C THR A 148 -13.41 -8.05 -9.26
N GLY A 149 -12.99 -7.49 -8.14
CA GLY A 149 -13.80 -7.18 -6.98
C GLY A 149 -14.50 -5.82 -7.16
N TRP A 150 -15.62 -5.63 -6.46
CA TRP A 150 -16.29 -4.35 -6.42
C TRP A 150 -16.99 -4.11 -5.08
N SER A 151 -17.03 -2.85 -4.68
CA SER A 151 -17.69 -2.41 -3.45
C SER A 151 -18.58 -1.22 -3.71
N LEU A 152 -19.64 -1.11 -2.92
CA LEU A 152 -20.60 0.00 -3.00
C LEU A 152 -20.73 0.65 -1.63
N SER A 153 -20.57 1.97 -1.60
CA SER A 153 -20.98 2.81 -0.48
C SER A 153 -22.30 3.49 -0.81
N LEU A 154 -23.19 3.58 0.18
CA LEU A 154 -24.47 4.29 0.13
C LEU A 154 -24.53 5.47 1.13
N ASP A 155 -23.40 5.80 1.76
CA ASP A 155 -23.26 6.85 2.76
C ASP A 155 -22.11 7.83 2.45
N GLY A 156 -21.84 8.03 1.15
CA GLY A 156 -20.85 8.97 0.65
C GLY A 156 -19.40 8.53 0.87
N GLY A 157 -19.16 7.23 1.05
CA GLY A 157 -17.85 6.63 1.27
C GLY A 157 -17.44 6.51 2.74
N ALA A 158 -18.39 6.63 3.69
CA ALA A 158 -18.09 6.43 5.11
C ALA A 158 -17.97 4.95 5.46
N THR A 159 -18.76 4.10 4.80
CA THR A 159 -18.66 2.64 4.83
C THR A 159 -18.83 2.06 3.42
N PHE A 160 -18.21 0.90 3.18
CA PHE A 160 -18.32 0.15 1.93
C PHE A 160 -18.85 -1.25 2.21
N GLU A 161 -19.77 -1.71 1.37
CA GLU A 161 -20.16 -3.11 1.27
C GLU A 161 -19.30 -3.76 0.19
N ASP A 162 -18.42 -4.69 0.57
CA ASP A 162 -17.72 -5.56 -0.37
C ASP A 162 -18.71 -6.54 -0.98
N ARG A 163 -18.81 -6.54 -2.31
CA ARG A 163 -19.75 -7.35 -3.08
C ARG A 163 -19.06 -8.48 -3.86
N GLY A 164 -17.78 -8.70 -3.59
CA GLY A 164 -16.96 -9.78 -4.16
C GLY A 164 -16.86 -9.69 -5.67
N ALA A 165 -16.83 -10.85 -6.32
CA ALA A 165 -16.66 -10.96 -7.77
C ALA A 165 -17.80 -10.34 -8.59
N ILE A 166 -17.45 -9.76 -9.74
CA ILE A 166 -18.43 -9.15 -10.64
C ILE A 166 -19.33 -10.16 -11.38
N GLY A 167 -20.57 -10.32 -10.88
CA GLY A 167 -21.68 -10.99 -11.57
C GLY A 167 -21.71 -12.52 -11.45
N SER A 168 -22.92 -13.10 -11.52
CA SER A 168 -23.18 -14.56 -11.43
C SER A 168 -23.63 -15.20 -12.76
N HIS A 169 -23.38 -14.52 -13.87
CA HIS A 169 -23.89 -14.94 -15.17
C HIS A 169 -23.14 -16.15 -15.75
N PRO A 170 -23.83 -17.09 -16.43
CA PRO A 170 -23.22 -18.27 -17.05
C PRO A 170 -22.40 -17.95 -18.32
N SER A 171 -21.94 -16.71 -18.49
CA SER A 171 -21.18 -16.30 -19.66
C SER A 171 -19.81 -16.98 -19.69
N ARG A 172 -19.37 -17.40 -20.88
CA ARG A 172 -17.98 -17.85 -21.10
C ARG A 172 -16.96 -16.70 -21.08
N LEU A 173 -17.45 -15.45 -21.02
CA LEU A 173 -16.67 -14.25 -20.84
C LEU A 173 -16.58 -13.99 -19.34
N VAL A 174 -15.39 -14.19 -18.79
CA VAL A 174 -15.06 -14.02 -17.38
C VAL A 174 -13.94 -12.99 -17.31
N ASP A 175 -14.06 -12.05 -16.39
CA ASP A 175 -13.05 -11.04 -16.14
C ASP A 175 -11.77 -11.65 -15.54
N GLN A 176 -10.61 -11.07 -15.87
CA GLN A 176 -9.31 -11.61 -15.45
C GLN A 176 -8.37 -10.63 -14.76
N ALA A 177 -8.68 -9.33 -14.75
CA ALA A 177 -8.01 -8.31 -13.94
C ALA A 177 -8.46 -6.90 -14.36
N GLY A 178 -8.10 -5.91 -13.54
CA GLY A 178 -8.25 -4.49 -13.80
C GLY A 178 -9.69 -3.98 -13.68
N GLY A 179 -9.83 -2.68 -13.45
CA GLY A 179 -11.11 -1.99 -13.50
C GLY A 179 -10.92 -0.50 -13.73
N VAL A 180 -11.31 -0.01 -14.91
CA VAL A 180 -11.49 1.44 -15.15
C VAL A 180 -12.97 1.72 -15.23
N LEU A 181 -13.40 2.77 -14.55
CA LEU A 181 -14.79 3.18 -14.51
C LEU A 181 -15.01 4.45 -15.37
N ALA A 182 -16.18 4.52 -15.99
CA ALA A 182 -16.70 5.74 -16.60
C ALA A 182 -18.19 5.87 -16.28
N ARG A 183 -18.68 7.11 -16.12
CA ARG A 183 -20.10 7.37 -15.86
C ARG A 183 -20.63 8.41 -16.83
N ASP A 184 -21.73 8.07 -17.49
CA ASP A 184 -22.46 9.01 -18.33
C ASP A 184 -23.25 9.97 -17.41
N PRO A 185 -22.94 11.28 -17.42
CA PRO A 185 -23.59 12.24 -16.53
C PRO A 185 -25.09 12.45 -16.86
N PHE A 186 -25.56 12.10 -18.06
CA PHE A 186 -26.96 12.29 -18.46
C PHE A 186 -27.83 11.07 -18.18
N SER A 187 -27.35 9.88 -18.55
CA SER A 187 -28.10 8.64 -18.30
C SER A 187 -27.84 8.04 -16.91
N ALA A 188 -26.85 8.56 -16.18
CA ALA A 188 -26.29 8.00 -14.95
C ALA A 188 -25.74 6.57 -15.11
N ARG A 189 -25.63 6.05 -16.34
CA ARG A 189 -25.09 4.73 -16.62
C ARG A 189 -23.61 4.69 -16.29
N VAL A 190 -23.22 3.65 -15.57
CA VAL A 190 -21.83 3.34 -15.27
C VAL A 190 -21.35 2.25 -16.23
N TYR A 191 -20.12 2.42 -16.70
CA TYR A 191 -19.38 1.47 -17.51
C TYR A 191 -18.13 1.05 -16.74
N LEU A 192 -17.80 -0.23 -16.82
CA LEU A 192 -16.60 -0.80 -16.25
C LEU A 192 -15.88 -1.59 -17.34
N ALA A 193 -14.61 -1.25 -17.60
CA ALA A 193 -13.75 -2.02 -18.49
C ALA A 193 -12.79 -2.90 -17.67
N THR A 194 -12.76 -4.20 -17.99
CA THR A 194 -11.87 -5.20 -17.36
C THR A 194 -11.14 -5.99 -18.44
N LEU A 195 -10.07 -6.69 -18.07
CA LEU A 195 -9.51 -7.76 -18.90
C LEU A 195 -10.47 -8.94 -18.98
N GLY A 196 -10.52 -9.58 -20.15
CA GLY A 196 -11.29 -10.79 -20.44
C GLY A 196 -10.46 -12.08 -20.41
N PRO A 197 -11.03 -13.21 -20.86
CA PRO A 197 -10.43 -14.54 -20.68
C PRO A 197 -9.10 -14.73 -21.41
N THR A 198 -8.24 -15.60 -20.89
CA THR A 198 -6.83 -15.77 -21.34
C THR A 198 -6.65 -16.17 -22.82
N TYR A 199 -7.67 -16.76 -23.47
CA TYR A 199 -7.56 -17.10 -24.89
C TYR A 199 -8.93 -17.20 -25.58
N PRO A 200 -9.28 -16.26 -26.48
CA PRO A 200 -8.55 -15.02 -26.79
C PRO A 200 -8.72 -13.92 -25.71
N ARG A 201 -7.63 -13.22 -25.36
CA ARG A 201 -7.65 -12.08 -24.42
C ARG A 201 -8.23 -10.83 -25.09
N THR A 202 -9.37 -10.38 -24.58
CA THR A 202 -10.06 -9.14 -25.00
C THR A 202 -10.29 -8.22 -23.81
N VAL A 203 -10.89 -7.05 -24.04
CA VAL A 203 -11.45 -6.18 -23.00
C VAL A 203 -12.95 -6.41 -22.91
N LEU A 204 -13.45 -6.61 -21.70
CA LEU A 204 -14.87 -6.74 -21.38
C LEU A 204 -15.39 -5.42 -20.84
N VAL A 205 -16.55 -4.99 -21.34
CA VAL A 205 -17.27 -3.81 -20.86
C VAL A 205 -18.55 -4.26 -20.19
N TYR A 206 -18.60 -4.07 -18.88
CA TYR A 206 -19.79 -4.22 -18.05
C TYR A 206 -20.52 -2.88 -17.96
N ARG A 207 -21.83 -2.94 -17.68
CA ARG A 207 -22.65 -1.75 -17.53
C ARG A 207 -23.70 -1.90 -16.44
N THR A 208 -24.04 -0.80 -15.79
CA THR A 208 -25.16 -0.74 -14.86
C THR A 208 -25.84 0.63 -14.90
N ASN A 209 -27.16 0.65 -14.75
CA ASN A 209 -27.92 1.89 -14.50
C ASN A 209 -28.26 2.06 -13.02
N ASP A 210 -28.02 1.02 -12.21
CA ASP A 210 -28.29 0.99 -10.78
C ASP A 210 -27.24 0.08 -10.11
N PRO A 211 -26.17 0.67 -9.55
CA PRO A 211 -25.11 -0.07 -8.88
C PRO A 211 -25.62 -0.99 -7.76
N VAL A 212 -26.78 -0.70 -7.15
CA VAL A 212 -27.37 -1.58 -6.12
C VAL A 212 -27.76 -2.93 -6.71
N THR A 213 -28.19 -2.97 -7.97
CA THR A 213 -28.58 -4.20 -8.68
C THR A 213 -27.40 -4.93 -9.32
N GLY A 214 -26.20 -4.34 -9.30
CA GLY A 214 -25.00 -4.90 -9.90
C GLY A 214 -24.88 -4.66 -11.41
N PHE A 215 -23.94 -5.36 -12.04
CA PHE A 215 -23.60 -5.20 -13.45
C PHE A 215 -24.35 -6.19 -14.36
N GLN A 216 -24.70 -5.73 -15.56
CA GLN A 216 -25.25 -6.57 -16.62
C GLN A 216 -24.14 -7.45 -17.24
N PRO A 217 -24.51 -8.52 -17.99
CA PRO A 217 -23.54 -9.33 -18.72
C PRO A 217 -22.63 -8.47 -19.63
N PRO A 218 -21.34 -8.80 -19.72
CA PRO A 218 -20.37 -7.97 -20.42
C PRO A 218 -20.51 -8.07 -21.95
N VAL A 219 -20.08 -7.01 -22.63
CA VAL A 219 -19.87 -6.97 -24.08
C VAL A 219 -18.37 -6.85 -24.34
N ALA A 220 -17.83 -7.58 -25.32
CA ALA A 220 -16.43 -7.43 -25.70
C ALA A 220 -16.22 -6.10 -26.46
N ALA A 221 -15.25 -5.29 -26.04
CA ALA A 221 -14.92 -4.04 -26.72
C ALA A 221 -14.21 -4.27 -28.06
N TYR A 222 -13.56 -5.43 -28.21
CA TYR A 222 -12.84 -5.83 -29.41
C TYR A 222 -13.33 -7.21 -29.88
N GLU A 223 -13.36 -7.40 -31.21
CA GLU A 223 -13.74 -8.69 -31.80
C GLU A 223 -12.82 -9.81 -31.31
N LEU A 224 -13.42 -10.93 -30.91
CA LEU A 224 -12.71 -12.10 -30.36
C LEU A 224 -11.96 -12.87 -31.46
N TYR A 225 -10.80 -12.38 -31.88
CA TYR A 225 -9.86 -13.14 -32.71
C TYR A 225 -8.93 -13.97 -31.83
N TYR A 226 -8.57 -15.17 -32.29
CA TYR A 226 -7.77 -16.15 -31.55
C TYR A 226 -6.41 -15.61 -31.04
N ASP A 227 -5.89 -14.52 -31.61
CA ASP A 227 -4.53 -14.06 -31.38
C ASP A 227 -4.44 -12.71 -30.62
N LEU A 228 -5.56 -12.16 -30.13
CA LEU A 228 -5.52 -10.93 -29.33
C LEU A 228 -4.91 -11.17 -27.93
N PHE A 229 -3.95 -10.31 -27.57
CA PHE A 229 -3.44 -10.17 -26.20
C PHE A 229 -3.69 -8.73 -25.74
N MET A 230 -4.95 -8.44 -25.42
CA MET A 230 -5.33 -7.12 -24.87
C MET A 230 -4.92 -7.01 -23.41
N ASP A 231 -4.42 -5.84 -23.05
CA ASP A 231 -3.99 -5.48 -21.70
C ASP A 231 -4.19 -3.98 -21.44
N ARG A 232 -4.23 -3.58 -20.17
CA ARG A 232 -4.38 -2.20 -19.70
C ARG A 232 -5.54 -1.45 -20.38
N PRO A 233 -6.80 -1.79 -20.12
CA PRO A 233 -7.92 -1.07 -20.70
C PRO A 233 -8.08 0.31 -20.04
N TRP A 234 -8.48 1.30 -20.82
CA TRP A 234 -9.04 2.56 -20.34
C TRP A 234 -10.36 2.82 -21.02
N ILE A 235 -11.36 3.31 -20.28
CA ILE A 235 -12.69 3.63 -20.80
C ILE A 235 -13.07 5.06 -20.43
N THR A 236 -13.74 5.75 -21.35
CA THR A 236 -14.37 7.04 -21.07
C THR A 236 -15.68 7.15 -21.85
N VAL A 237 -16.50 8.14 -21.48
CA VAL A 237 -17.77 8.44 -22.14
C VAL A 237 -17.81 9.92 -22.48
N ASP A 238 -18.35 10.25 -23.65
CA ASP A 238 -18.64 11.64 -24.00
C ASP A 238 -19.80 12.17 -23.16
N GLY A 239 -19.44 12.94 -22.13
CA GLY A 239 -20.37 13.57 -21.20
C GLY A 239 -20.77 14.99 -21.59
N PHE A 240 -20.56 15.42 -22.84
CA PHE A 240 -20.86 16.80 -23.26
C PHE A 240 -22.17 16.89 -24.06
N PRO A 241 -22.94 18.00 -23.96
CA PRO A 241 -24.13 18.19 -24.78
C PRO A 241 -23.79 18.27 -26.27
N GLY A 242 -24.37 17.40 -27.09
CA GLY A 242 -24.21 17.45 -28.56
C GLY A 242 -24.20 16.08 -29.22
N PRO A 243 -23.76 15.98 -30.48
CA PRO A 243 -23.88 14.75 -31.28
C PRO A 243 -23.02 13.59 -30.80
N GLY A 244 -21.97 13.86 -30.02
CA GLY A 244 -21.11 12.82 -29.42
C GLY A 244 -21.64 12.25 -28.11
N ASN A 245 -22.61 12.92 -27.48
CA ASN A 245 -23.11 12.60 -26.14
C ASN A 245 -23.48 11.11 -25.98
N GLY A 246 -22.96 10.48 -24.93
CA GLY A 246 -23.23 9.09 -24.59
C GLY A 246 -22.42 8.07 -25.40
N ASN A 247 -21.60 8.50 -26.36
CA ASN A 247 -20.63 7.62 -27.02
C ASN A 247 -19.58 7.16 -26.01
N VAL A 248 -19.24 5.87 -26.08
CA VAL A 248 -18.30 5.22 -25.17
C VAL A 248 -17.04 4.83 -25.95
N TYR A 249 -15.87 5.13 -25.40
CA TYR A 249 -14.59 4.89 -26.04
C TYR A 249 -13.70 4.01 -25.16
N VAL A 250 -13.03 3.04 -25.78
CA VAL A 250 -12.12 2.10 -25.09
C VAL A 250 -10.77 2.12 -25.78
N LEU A 251 -9.69 2.24 -25.00
CA LEU A 251 -8.31 2.15 -25.46
C LEU A 251 -7.59 1.05 -24.69
N SER A 252 -6.81 0.22 -25.38
CA SER A 252 -6.07 -0.88 -24.76
C SER A 252 -4.80 -1.21 -25.54
N ARG A 253 -3.83 -1.84 -24.87
CA ARG A 253 -2.58 -2.31 -25.46
C ARG A 253 -2.73 -3.74 -25.98
N ASN A 254 -2.38 -3.98 -27.25
CA ASN A 254 -2.28 -5.32 -27.84
C ASN A 254 -0.85 -5.88 -27.84
N TRP A 255 -0.46 -6.71 -26.89
CA TRP A 255 0.90 -7.25 -26.85
C TRP A 255 1.21 -8.36 -27.85
N ASP A 256 0.26 -8.77 -28.69
CA ASP A 256 0.57 -9.80 -29.68
C ASP A 256 1.61 -9.31 -30.71
N PHE A 257 2.85 -9.76 -30.52
CA PHE A 257 4.00 -9.45 -31.37
C PHE A 257 3.87 -10.02 -32.78
N TRP A 258 3.04 -11.05 -32.97
CA TRP A 258 2.92 -11.76 -34.25
C TRP A 258 1.83 -11.15 -35.14
N MET A 259 0.83 -10.48 -34.58
CA MET A 259 -0.28 -9.89 -35.33
C MET A 259 -0.59 -8.45 -34.90
N PHE A 260 0.20 -7.51 -35.44
CA PHE A 260 0.02 -6.06 -35.29
C PHE A 260 -0.05 -5.59 -33.83
N PRO A 261 1.09 -5.60 -33.10
CA PRO A 261 1.16 -5.01 -31.78
C PRO A 261 0.90 -3.50 -31.86
N GLY A 262 0.15 -2.98 -30.90
CA GLY A 262 -0.09 -1.55 -30.81
C GLY A 262 -1.20 -1.15 -29.85
N MET A 263 -1.52 0.14 -29.87
CA MET A 263 -2.67 0.72 -29.17
C MET A 263 -3.94 0.52 -30.00
N ARG A 264 -4.98 -0.05 -29.39
CA ARG A 264 -6.26 -0.40 -30.02
C ARG A 264 -7.38 0.49 -29.50
N PHE A 265 -8.07 1.17 -30.40
CA PHE A 265 -9.16 2.07 -30.03
C PHE A 265 -10.50 1.55 -30.55
N SER A 266 -11.48 1.42 -29.66
CA SER A 266 -12.84 0.98 -29.95
C SER A 266 -13.90 2.00 -29.52
N THR A 267 -15.07 1.97 -30.17
CA THR A 267 -16.17 2.92 -29.91
C THR A 267 -17.52 2.22 -29.91
N SER A 268 -18.39 2.66 -29.03
CA SER A 268 -19.81 2.33 -28.99
C SER A 268 -20.65 3.60 -29.08
N THR A 269 -21.68 3.57 -29.93
CA THR A 269 -22.64 4.67 -30.14
C THR A 269 -24.07 4.26 -29.73
N ASP A 270 -24.22 3.11 -29.08
CA ASP A 270 -25.49 2.51 -28.67
C ASP A 270 -25.55 2.24 -27.14
N GLY A 271 -24.84 3.09 -26.38
CA GLY A 271 -24.77 3.03 -24.92
C GLY A 271 -24.05 1.77 -24.41
N GLY A 272 -22.99 1.36 -25.08
CA GLY A 272 -22.17 0.19 -24.74
C GLY A 272 -22.84 -1.16 -25.03
N SER A 273 -23.85 -1.20 -25.91
CA SER A 273 -24.51 -2.46 -26.29
C SER A 273 -23.72 -3.24 -27.32
N THR A 274 -23.06 -2.54 -28.23
CA THR A 274 -22.12 -3.08 -29.21
C THR A 274 -20.94 -2.14 -29.38
N PHE A 275 -19.79 -2.70 -29.73
CA PHE A 275 -18.59 -1.96 -30.10
C PHE A 275 -18.30 -2.23 -31.58
N ALA A 276 -17.99 -1.19 -32.34
CA ALA A 276 -17.89 -1.27 -33.80
C ALA A 276 -16.71 -2.15 -34.27
N SER A 277 -16.93 -3.03 -35.24
CA SER A 277 -15.90 -3.92 -35.81
C SER A 277 -14.82 -3.19 -36.62
N THR A 278 -15.14 -2.03 -37.18
CA THR A 278 -14.16 -1.09 -37.79
C THR A 278 -13.27 -0.41 -36.75
N ALA A 279 -13.55 -0.59 -35.46
CA ALA A 279 -12.87 -0.02 -34.31
C ALA A 279 -11.88 -1.01 -33.65
N ASN A 280 -11.27 -1.88 -34.45
CA ASN A 280 -9.99 -2.51 -34.12
C ASN A 280 -8.82 -1.66 -34.66
N GLN A 281 -8.99 -0.33 -34.70
CA GLN A 281 -8.01 0.57 -35.29
C GLN A 281 -6.73 0.56 -34.45
N VAL A 282 -5.61 0.26 -35.10
CA VAL A 282 -4.29 0.46 -34.52
C VAL A 282 -3.96 1.95 -34.60
N ILE A 283 -3.97 2.63 -33.46
CA ILE A 283 -3.69 4.07 -33.41
C ILE A 283 -2.24 4.38 -32.99
N GLY A 284 -1.51 3.39 -32.47
CA GLY A 284 -0.06 3.44 -32.24
C GLY A 284 0.55 2.07 -32.54
N PHE A 285 1.67 2.02 -33.26
CA PHE A 285 2.29 0.76 -33.71
C PHE A 285 3.49 0.37 -32.84
N GLN A 286 3.63 -0.94 -32.57
CA GLN A 286 4.79 -1.64 -32.00
C GLN A 286 5.23 -1.24 -30.57
N SER A 287 5.49 0.02 -30.29
CA SER A 287 5.97 0.54 -29.00
C SER A 287 4.87 1.32 -28.27
N GLY A 288 4.67 0.98 -26.99
CA GLY A 288 3.92 1.82 -26.06
C GLY A 288 3.00 1.11 -25.07
N GLU A 289 2.71 1.79 -23.95
CA GLU A 289 2.01 1.28 -22.77
C GLU A 289 1.26 2.41 -22.03
N GLY A 290 0.46 2.05 -21.02
CA GLY A 290 -0.27 3.02 -20.19
C GLY A 290 -1.30 3.87 -20.94
N PRO A 291 -2.30 3.26 -21.61
CA PRO A 291 -3.34 4.05 -22.25
C PRO A 291 -4.13 4.92 -21.28
N SER A 292 -4.49 6.11 -21.74
CA SER A 292 -5.48 6.97 -21.11
C SER A 292 -6.34 7.67 -22.17
N LEU A 293 -7.61 7.93 -21.84
CA LEU A 293 -8.56 8.65 -22.69
C LEU A 293 -9.21 9.81 -21.94
N THR A 294 -9.38 10.92 -22.64
CA THR A 294 -10.27 12.02 -22.21
C THR A 294 -11.05 12.58 -23.39
N VAL A 295 -12.18 13.22 -23.12
CA VAL A 295 -13.05 13.84 -24.13
C VAL A 295 -13.11 15.34 -23.84
N ALA A 296 -12.91 16.17 -24.86
CA ALA A 296 -13.05 17.61 -24.76
C ALA A 296 -14.51 18.06 -25.02
N PRO A 297 -14.91 19.26 -24.57
CA PRO A 297 -16.25 19.82 -24.79
C PRO A 297 -16.74 19.89 -26.24
N ASP A 298 -15.80 19.92 -27.19
CA ASP A 298 -16.09 19.90 -28.63
C ASP A 298 -16.27 18.48 -29.21
N HIS A 299 -16.38 17.48 -28.34
CA HIS A 299 -16.44 16.04 -28.64
C HIS A 299 -15.17 15.44 -29.24
N THR A 300 -14.05 16.17 -29.22
CA THR A 300 -12.76 15.59 -29.59
C THR A 300 -12.31 14.60 -28.53
N VAL A 301 -11.99 13.37 -28.96
CA VAL A 301 -11.43 12.33 -28.08
C VAL A 301 -9.92 12.35 -28.21
N HIS A 302 -9.24 12.39 -27.07
CA HIS A 302 -7.78 12.35 -26.97
C HIS A 302 -7.33 11.03 -26.37
N ALA A 303 -6.45 10.32 -27.08
CA ALA A 303 -5.84 9.08 -26.67
C ALA A 303 -4.36 9.30 -26.35
N PHE A 304 -3.95 8.95 -25.14
CA PHE A 304 -2.58 9.11 -24.63
C PHE A 304 -1.95 7.75 -24.36
N TRP A 305 -0.64 7.65 -24.54
CA TRP A 305 0.17 6.52 -24.11
C TRP A 305 1.64 6.92 -24.01
N PHE A 306 2.39 6.16 -23.22
CA PHE A 306 3.85 6.20 -23.20
C PHE A 306 4.39 5.39 -24.39
N VAL A 307 5.41 5.90 -25.08
CA VAL A 307 6.15 5.20 -26.15
C VAL A 307 7.57 4.93 -25.66
N ASP A 308 8.01 3.67 -25.74
CA ASP A 308 9.38 3.26 -25.41
C ASP A 308 10.33 3.34 -26.63
N GLY A 309 11.63 3.18 -26.39
CA GLY A 309 12.67 3.10 -27.44
C GLY A 309 13.72 4.19 -27.35
N GLN A 310 14.34 4.53 -28.49
CA GLN A 310 15.46 5.50 -28.55
C GLN A 310 15.05 6.94 -28.19
N TYR A 311 13.77 7.27 -28.34
CA TYR A 311 13.22 8.59 -28.04
C TYR A 311 11.91 8.43 -27.24
N PRO A 312 12.02 8.07 -25.96
CA PRO A 312 10.85 7.82 -25.14
C PRO A 312 10.06 9.10 -24.89
N ALA A 313 8.73 8.98 -24.95
CA ALA A 313 7.85 10.13 -24.82
C ALA A 313 6.44 9.73 -24.41
N ILE A 314 5.73 10.66 -23.80
CA ILE A 314 4.27 10.67 -23.76
C ILE A 314 3.77 11.23 -25.08
N VAL A 315 2.85 10.53 -25.75
CA VAL A 315 2.27 10.96 -27.02
C VAL A 315 0.75 10.98 -26.94
N THR A 316 0.14 11.77 -27.82
CA THR A 316 -1.31 11.82 -28.00
C THR A 316 -1.71 11.68 -29.46
N ARG A 317 -2.87 11.06 -29.71
CA ARG A 317 -3.61 11.16 -30.96
C ARG A 317 -5.05 11.55 -30.67
N ARG A 318 -5.65 12.31 -31.58
CA ARG A 318 -7.03 12.79 -31.43
C ARG A 318 -7.91 12.43 -32.61
N THR A 319 -9.20 12.28 -32.32
CA THR A 319 -10.28 12.08 -33.30
C THR A 319 -11.42 13.04 -32.99
N SER A 320 -11.95 13.69 -34.02
CA SER A 320 -13.11 14.59 -33.96
C SER A 320 -14.32 14.04 -34.72
N ASP A 321 -14.23 12.78 -35.18
CA ASP A 321 -15.25 12.07 -35.94
C ASP A 321 -15.61 10.73 -35.27
N PHE A 322 -15.61 10.75 -33.93
CA PHE A 322 -16.02 9.65 -33.06
C PHE A 322 -15.23 8.35 -33.31
N GLY A 323 -13.94 8.46 -33.63
CA GLY A 323 -13.06 7.31 -33.86
C GLY A 323 -12.98 6.82 -35.29
N ALA A 324 -13.64 7.47 -36.26
CA ALA A 324 -13.56 7.05 -37.64
C ALA A 324 -12.17 7.31 -38.24
N THR A 325 -11.57 8.47 -37.95
CA THR A 325 -10.21 8.82 -38.34
C THR A 325 -9.44 9.51 -37.21
N PHE A 326 -8.11 9.39 -37.25
CA PHE A 326 -7.21 9.97 -36.24
C PHE A 326 -6.20 10.89 -36.89
N ALA A 327 -6.03 12.08 -36.28
CA ALA A 327 -4.94 12.99 -36.60
C ALA A 327 -3.56 12.31 -36.37
N PRO A 328 -2.47 12.86 -36.94
CA PRO A 328 -1.11 12.42 -36.62
C PRO A 328 -0.82 12.47 -35.11
N ALA A 329 0.12 11.64 -34.66
CA ALA A 329 0.58 11.67 -33.27
C ALA A 329 1.33 12.97 -32.97
N VAL A 330 1.10 13.51 -31.78
CA VAL A 330 1.76 14.69 -31.22
C VAL A 330 2.50 14.26 -29.95
N VAL A 331 3.74 14.74 -29.78
CA VAL A 331 4.49 14.54 -28.54
C VAL A 331 3.95 15.49 -27.49
N VAL A 332 3.53 14.94 -26.35
CA VAL A 332 3.11 15.70 -25.16
C VAL A 332 4.35 16.14 -24.40
N SER A 333 5.20 15.17 -24.04
CA SER A 333 6.46 15.43 -23.36
C SER A 333 7.47 14.33 -23.68
N PRO A 334 8.76 14.65 -23.91
CA PRO A 334 9.80 13.65 -23.77
C PRO A 334 9.86 13.16 -22.31
N VAL A 335 10.26 11.91 -22.12
CA VAL A 335 10.55 11.32 -20.81
C VAL A 335 11.93 10.68 -20.84
N SER A 336 12.50 10.37 -19.69
CA SER A 336 13.73 9.59 -19.58
C SER A 336 13.40 8.09 -19.55
N LEU A 337 14.30 7.26 -20.07
CA LEU A 337 14.27 5.80 -19.89
C LEU A 337 15.58 5.35 -19.25
N GLU A 338 15.61 5.35 -17.92
CA GLU A 338 16.47 4.48 -17.14
C GLU A 338 15.64 3.25 -16.70
N PRO A 339 16.20 2.15 -16.15
CA PRO A 339 15.43 0.97 -15.75
C PRO A 339 14.52 1.29 -14.54
N PHE A 340 13.47 2.05 -14.80
CA PHE A 340 12.54 2.68 -13.85
C PHE A 340 11.69 1.67 -13.07
N GLN A 341 11.50 0.45 -13.58
CA GLN A 341 10.86 -0.63 -12.85
C GLN A 341 11.78 -1.36 -11.86
N ALA A 342 13.10 -1.25 -12.02
CA ALA A 342 14.10 -1.88 -11.15
C ALA A 342 14.89 -0.86 -10.30
N GLY A 343 14.96 0.39 -10.75
CA GLY A 343 15.71 1.49 -10.13
C GLY A 343 15.16 1.91 -8.78
N LEU A 344 13.86 1.71 -8.52
CA LEU A 344 13.24 2.04 -7.23
C LEU A 344 13.64 1.09 -6.08
N GLY A 345 14.22 -0.07 -6.39
CA GLY A 345 14.48 -1.12 -5.40
C GLY A 345 13.21 -1.74 -4.81
N LEU A 346 12.06 -1.54 -5.48
CA LEU A 346 10.72 -1.92 -5.01
C LEU A 346 10.07 -3.07 -5.76
N GLU A 347 10.70 -3.58 -6.82
CA GLU A 347 10.13 -4.54 -7.78
C GLU A 347 8.68 -4.23 -8.24
N ILE A 348 8.22 -2.97 -8.05
CA ILE A 348 6.95 -2.40 -8.50
C ILE A 348 7.25 -1.56 -9.73
N SER A 349 6.42 -1.68 -10.75
CA SER A 349 6.52 -0.84 -11.94
C SER A 349 6.00 0.56 -11.68
N ALA A 350 6.86 1.53 -11.94
CA ALA A 350 6.51 2.94 -11.84
C ALA A 350 6.36 3.65 -13.19
N LYS A 351 6.31 2.91 -14.31
CA LYS A 351 6.40 3.40 -15.71
C LYS A 351 5.69 4.74 -15.98
N PRO A 352 6.09 5.51 -17.04
CA PRO A 352 5.55 6.84 -17.35
C PRO A 352 4.09 6.81 -17.88
N HIS A 353 3.21 6.01 -17.29
CA HIS A 353 1.83 5.86 -17.72
C HIS A 353 1.09 7.18 -17.56
N PRO A 354 0.65 7.82 -18.66
CA PRO A 354 -0.05 9.09 -18.58
C PRO A 354 -1.48 8.91 -18.08
N GLN A 355 -1.97 9.87 -17.31
CA GLN A 355 -3.40 10.12 -17.11
C GLN A 355 -3.75 11.54 -17.51
N ALA A 356 -4.98 11.77 -17.99
CA ALA A 356 -5.35 13.04 -18.60
C ALA A 356 -6.79 13.45 -18.31
N VAL A 357 -6.99 14.76 -18.18
CA VAL A 357 -8.31 15.41 -18.03
C VAL A 357 -8.42 16.58 -18.99
N ALA A 358 -9.59 16.75 -19.60
CA ALA A 358 -9.91 17.93 -20.41
C ALA A 358 -10.80 18.89 -19.60
N SER A 359 -10.57 20.19 -19.75
CA SER A 359 -11.37 21.21 -19.08
C SER A 359 -12.72 21.36 -19.74
N SER A 360 -13.78 21.33 -18.93
CA SER A 360 -15.13 21.69 -19.35
C SER A 360 -15.32 23.20 -19.55
N ALA A 361 -14.53 24.02 -18.85
CA ALA A 361 -14.55 25.48 -18.94
C ALA A 361 -13.80 26.02 -20.16
N GLU A 362 -12.73 25.34 -20.58
CA GLU A 362 -11.88 25.77 -21.69
C GLU A 362 -11.61 24.59 -22.63
N SER A 363 -12.33 24.52 -23.76
CA SER A 363 -12.30 23.36 -24.67
C SER A 363 -10.92 23.05 -25.26
N GLY A 364 -10.01 24.03 -25.30
CA GLY A 364 -8.63 23.81 -25.75
C GLY A 364 -7.72 23.23 -24.68
N ARG A 365 -8.15 23.25 -23.40
CA ARG A 365 -7.31 22.90 -22.26
C ARG A 365 -7.36 21.42 -21.93
N ILE A 366 -6.19 20.81 -21.88
CA ILE A 366 -5.99 19.42 -21.47
C ILE A 366 -4.77 19.34 -20.56
N VAL A 367 -4.89 18.65 -19.45
CA VAL A 367 -3.79 18.43 -18.49
C VAL A 367 -3.44 16.95 -18.50
N VAL A 368 -2.15 16.64 -18.65
CA VAL A 368 -1.63 15.26 -18.61
C VAL A 368 -0.62 15.15 -17.48
N VAL A 369 -0.79 14.16 -16.60
CA VAL A 369 0.15 13.81 -15.53
C VAL A 369 0.87 12.50 -15.89
N PHE A 370 2.14 12.39 -15.51
CA PHE A 370 2.96 11.20 -15.71
C PHE A 370 4.14 11.20 -14.73
N ALA A 371 4.69 10.02 -14.43
CA ALA A 371 5.96 9.91 -13.70
C ALA A 371 7.13 9.89 -14.69
N ASP A 372 8.31 10.35 -14.26
CA ASP A 372 9.55 10.26 -15.03
C ASP A 372 10.78 10.15 -14.11
N ASP A 373 11.81 9.45 -14.59
CA ASP A 373 13.14 9.39 -13.96
C ASP A 373 14.02 10.50 -14.58
N ALA A 374 13.64 11.75 -14.32
CA ALA A 374 14.39 12.90 -14.81
C ALA A 374 15.80 12.91 -14.18
N PRO A 375 16.83 13.46 -14.85
CA PRO A 375 18.18 13.53 -14.27
C PRO A 375 18.17 14.18 -12.88
N GLY A 376 18.45 13.38 -11.84
CA GLY A 376 18.22 13.72 -10.45
C GLY A 376 18.93 12.77 -9.49
N VAL A 377 18.58 12.85 -8.21
CA VAL A 377 19.13 11.96 -7.16
C VAL A 377 18.11 10.90 -6.74
N ASP A 378 16.82 11.22 -6.87
CA ASP A 378 15.69 10.29 -6.86
C ASP A 378 15.58 9.55 -8.21
N HIS A 379 14.85 8.43 -8.21
CA HIS A 379 14.62 7.57 -9.37
C HIS A 379 13.22 7.73 -9.97
N ALA A 380 12.37 8.58 -9.37
CA ALA A 380 11.04 8.92 -9.87
C ALA A 380 10.58 10.28 -9.35
N ASP A 381 10.07 11.12 -10.24
CA ASP A 381 9.30 12.32 -9.91
C ASP A 381 7.97 12.32 -10.67
N VAL A 382 6.99 13.10 -10.19
CA VAL A 382 5.72 13.32 -10.89
C VAL A 382 5.69 14.67 -11.59
N TYR A 383 5.37 14.63 -12.89
CA TYR A 383 5.29 15.79 -13.76
C TYR A 383 3.91 15.95 -14.40
N TYR A 384 3.61 17.17 -14.86
CA TYR A 384 2.47 17.44 -15.72
C TYR A 384 2.86 18.29 -16.94
N SER A 385 2.02 18.27 -17.97
CA SER A 385 2.07 19.16 -19.14
C SER A 385 0.66 19.57 -19.55
N GLU A 386 0.51 20.79 -20.05
CA GLU A 386 -0.77 21.38 -20.47
C GLU A 386 -0.80 21.64 -21.98
N SER A 387 -1.97 21.47 -22.56
CA SER A 387 -2.31 22.03 -23.88
C SER A 387 -3.35 23.12 -23.69
N PHE A 388 -3.34 24.13 -24.56
CA PHE A 388 -4.35 25.22 -24.60
C PHE A 388 -5.06 25.30 -25.96
N ASP A 389 -4.70 24.44 -26.92
CA ASP A 389 -5.16 24.50 -28.31
C ASP A 389 -5.79 23.18 -28.79
N GLY A 390 -6.31 22.38 -27.85
CA GLY A 390 -6.95 21.10 -28.13
C GLY A 390 -5.94 20.03 -28.51
N GLY A 391 -4.84 19.93 -27.75
CA GLY A 391 -3.82 18.89 -27.85
C GLY A 391 -2.92 19.00 -29.09
N GLN A 392 -2.85 20.16 -29.75
CA GLN A 392 -1.99 20.37 -30.92
C GLN A 392 -0.57 20.76 -30.50
N THR A 393 -0.44 21.57 -29.45
CA THR A 393 0.82 21.91 -28.79
C THR A 393 0.72 21.73 -27.29
N TRP A 394 1.89 21.56 -26.65
CA TRP A 394 2.03 21.23 -25.23
C TRP A 394 3.11 22.09 -24.59
N THR A 395 2.92 22.44 -23.32
CA THR A 395 3.93 23.13 -22.51
C THR A 395 5.12 22.20 -22.22
N GLY A 396 6.22 22.79 -21.75
CA GLY A 396 7.25 21.99 -21.08
C GLY A 396 6.68 21.29 -19.86
N ARG A 397 7.27 20.16 -19.46
CA ARG A 397 6.86 19.44 -18.26
C ARG A 397 7.26 20.22 -17.00
N GLU A 398 6.38 20.24 -16.01
CA GLU A 398 6.57 20.89 -14.72
C GLU A 398 6.33 19.89 -13.59
N ARG A 399 7.11 19.98 -12.51
CA ARG A 399 7.04 19.05 -11.37
C ARG A 399 5.82 19.36 -10.51
N VAL A 400 5.08 18.33 -10.08
CA VAL A 400 3.84 18.47 -9.29
C VAL A 400 4.12 18.64 -7.79
N HIS A 401 5.09 17.91 -7.26
CA HIS A 401 5.44 17.89 -5.84
C HIS A 401 6.60 18.84 -5.50
N ALA A 402 6.72 19.19 -4.22
CA ALA A 402 7.77 20.09 -3.72
C ALA A 402 8.99 19.35 -3.14
N ASP A 403 8.97 18.02 -3.11
CA ASP A 403 10.13 17.25 -2.64
C ASP A 403 11.36 17.51 -3.52
N SER A 404 12.47 17.79 -2.85
CA SER A 404 13.78 18.03 -3.45
C SER A 404 14.85 17.10 -2.85
N GLY A 405 14.42 16.08 -2.10
CA GLY A 405 15.25 15.08 -1.48
C GLY A 405 15.74 14.03 -2.47
N THR A 406 15.87 12.80 -1.97
CA THR A 406 16.30 11.63 -2.75
C THR A 406 15.23 10.54 -2.73
N ASN A 407 13.99 10.93 -2.41
CA ASN A 407 12.88 10.02 -2.23
C ASN A 407 12.05 9.96 -3.51
N ASP A 408 11.51 8.80 -3.84
CA ASP A 408 10.82 8.60 -5.11
C ASP A 408 9.33 8.97 -5.05
N GLN A 409 8.81 9.54 -6.13
CA GLN A 409 7.38 9.80 -6.38
C GLN A 409 6.90 9.18 -7.69
N PHE A 410 5.86 8.33 -7.63
CA PHE A 410 5.47 7.49 -8.77
C PHE A 410 3.96 7.18 -8.85
N SER A 411 3.57 6.56 -9.96
CA SER A 411 2.20 6.13 -10.30
C SER A 411 1.11 7.18 -10.03
N PRO A 412 1.16 8.34 -10.70
CA PRO A 412 0.23 9.42 -10.43
C PRO A 412 -1.17 9.16 -10.99
N THR A 413 -2.17 9.78 -10.37
CA THR A 413 -3.53 9.91 -10.92
C THR A 413 -3.98 11.37 -10.95
N ILE A 414 -4.98 11.68 -11.79
CA ILE A 414 -5.51 13.04 -11.96
C ILE A 414 -7.04 13.03 -12.01
N ALA A 415 -7.66 14.02 -11.39
CA ALA A 415 -9.11 14.25 -11.47
C ALA A 415 -9.40 15.75 -11.56
N MET A 416 -10.42 16.12 -12.34
CA MET A 416 -10.85 17.50 -12.50
C MET A 416 -12.31 17.65 -12.08
N THR A 417 -12.60 18.73 -11.37
CA THR A 417 -13.97 19.12 -11.01
C THR A 417 -14.83 19.33 -12.26
N PRO A 418 -16.14 19.02 -12.22
CA PRO A 418 -17.01 19.11 -13.40
C PRO A 418 -17.12 20.50 -14.03
N ASP A 419 -16.89 21.57 -13.27
CA ASP A 419 -16.85 22.95 -13.76
C ASP A 419 -15.49 23.34 -14.35
N GLY A 420 -14.49 22.46 -14.27
CA GLY A 420 -13.15 22.66 -14.81
C GLY A 420 -12.30 23.65 -14.00
N ALA A 421 -12.71 24.03 -12.78
CA ALA A 421 -12.05 25.07 -12.00
C ALA A 421 -10.88 24.55 -11.14
N ARG A 422 -10.91 23.27 -10.75
CA ARG A 422 -9.89 22.66 -9.89
C ARG A 422 -9.47 21.28 -10.37
N VAL A 423 -8.18 20.97 -10.19
CA VAL A 423 -7.55 19.70 -10.54
C VAL A 423 -6.86 19.10 -9.31
N LEU A 424 -7.13 17.85 -8.99
CA LEU A 424 -6.37 17.06 -8.03
C LEU A 424 -5.33 16.22 -8.76
N PHE A 425 -4.11 16.26 -8.25
CA PHE A 425 -3.04 15.32 -8.55
C PHE A 425 -2.79 14.43 -7.33
N THR A 426 -2.62 13.13 -7.52
CA THR A 426 -2.20 12.20 -6.47
C THR A 426 -1.03 11.35 -6.93
N TRP A 427 -0.21 10.87 -5.99
CA TRP A 427 0.93 10.00 -6.28
C TRP A 427 1.37 9.19 -5.06
N TYR A 428 2.05 8.07 -5.30
CA TYR A 428 2.80 7.37 -4.25
C TYR A 428 4.10 8.09 -3.96
N ASP A 429 4.45 8.20 -2.68
CA ASP A 429 5.54 9.05 -2.20
C ASP A 429 6.29 8.37 -1.05
N ARG A 430 7.62 8.43 -1.08
CA ARG A 430 8.48 7.74 -0.11
C ARG A 430 9.18 8.68 0.87
N ARG A 431 8.88 9.98 0.84
CA ARG A 431 9.58 11.02 1.62
C ARG A 431 9.54 10.85 3.14
N ARG A 432 8.58 10.08 3.65
CA ARG A 432 8.41 9.83 5.09
C ARG A 432 9.37 8.77 5.63
N ASP A 433 10.05 8.05 4.75
CA ASP A 433 11.02 7.05 5.13
C ASP A 433 12.42 7.50 4.68
N PRO A 434 13.34 7.79 5.62
CA PRO A 434 14.72 8.13 5.31
C PRO A 434 15.47 7.02 4.54
N GLN A 435 15.00 5.77 4.62
CA GLN A 435 15.57 4.66 3.86
C GLN A 435 15.01 4.57 2.45
N ASN A 436 14.04 5.43 2.11
CA ASN A 436 13.32 5.41 0.85
C ASN A 436 12.83 3.97 0.60
N TRP A 437 12.06 3.38 1.52
CA TRP A 437 11.50 2.04 1.46
C TRP A 437 9.97 2.06 1.52
N GLU A 438 9.40 2.65 2.58
CA GLU A 438 7.95 2.72 2.77
C GLU A 438 7.26 3.69 1.79
N ILE A 439 5.99 3.40 1.51
CA ILE A 439 5.19 4.07 0.49
C ILE A 439 3.99 4.73 1.18
N GLY A 440 3.86 6.05 1.05
CA GLY A 440 2.64 6.79 1.39
C GLY A 440 1.89 7.23 0.14
N LEU A 441 0.66 7.74 0.31
CA LEU A 441 -0.10 8.40 -0.76
C LEU A 441 -0.25 9.89 -0.44
N TRP A 442 0.08 10.74 -1.41
CA TRP A 442 0.01 12.20 -1.31
C TRP A 442 -0.85 12.79 -2.42
N GLY A 443 -1.30 14.02 -2.20
CA GLY A 443 -2.00 14.78 -3.23
C GLY A 443 -1.78 16.28 -3.11
N ARG A 444 -2.15 16.97 -4.19
CA ARG A 444 -2.09 18.43 -4.31
C ARG A 444 -3.18 18.91 -5.25
N ILE A 445 -3.85 19.99 -4.86
CA ILE A 445 -4.92 20.60 -5.65
C ILE A 445 -4.37 21.85 -6.32
N ALA A 446 -4.73 22.05 -7.59
CA ALA A 446 -4.47 23.28 -8.31
C ALA A 446 -5.77 23.95 -8.76
N GLU A 447 -5.78 25.28 -8.72
CA GLU A 447 -6.79 26.11 -9.37
C GLU A 447 -6.42 26.33 -10.83
N VAL A 448 -7.42 26.27 -11.71
CA VAL A 448 -7.24 26.43 -13.16
C VAL A 448 -7.32 27.91 -13.50
N GLU A 449 -6.18 28.48 -13.89
CA GLU A 449 -6.03 29.88 -14.26
C GLU A 449 -5.84 30.04 -15.78
N SER A 450 -6.11 31.23 -16.30
CA SER A 450 -6.00 31.50 -17.75
C SER A 450 -4.60 31.23 -18.33
N THR A 451 -3.55 31.26 -17.51
CA THR A 451 -2.15 31.07 -17.92
C THR A 451 -1.55 29.72 -17.53
N GLY A 452 -2.26 28.88 -16.79
CA GLY A 452 -1.73 27.59 -16.30
C GLY A 452 -2.46 27.13 -15.03
N LEU A 453 -1.76 26.40 -14.16
CA LEU A 453 -2.27 25.91 -12.89
C LEU A 453 -1.63 26.66 -11.71
N GLU A 454 -2.45 27.14 -10.77
CA GLU A 454 -1.98 27.67 -9.49
C GLU A 454 -2.07 26.58 -8.41
N PHE A 455 -0.94 26.04 -8.00
CA PHE A 455 -0.91 24.96 -7.02
C PHE A 455 -1.06 25.44 -5.57
N GLY A 456 -1.97 24.82 -4.83
CA GLY A 456 -2.03 24.90 -3.37
C GLY A 456 -0.89 24.13 -2.69
N HIS A 457 -1.03 23.86 -1.39
CA HIS A 457 -0.08 23.00 -0.66
C HIS A 457 -0.37 21.52 -0.91
N GLU A 458 0.69 20.70 -0.96
CA GLU A 458 0.57 19.24 -0.94
C GLU A 458 0.06 18.75 0.41
N PHE A 459 -0.48 17.55 0.50
CA PHE A 459 -0.93 16.97 1.76
C PHE A 459 -0.92 15.43 1.68
N PRO A 460 -0.67 14.75 2.81
CA PRO A 460 -0.77 13.31 2.87
C PRO A 460 -2.25 12.89 2.78
N ILE A 461 -2.55 11.97 1.87
CA ILE A 461 -3.85 11.31 1.78
C ILE A 461 -3.85 10.06 2.68
N ALA A 462 -2.76 9.29 2.64
CA ALA A 462 -2.57 8.16 3.54
C ALA A 462 -2.15 8.65 4.94
N THR A 463 -2.81 8.15 5.99
CA THR A 463 -2.47 8.49 7.38
C THR A 463 -1.16 7.87 7.83
N GLU A 464 -0.79 6.74 7.25
CA GLU A 464 0.43 5.98 7.53
C GLU A 464 1.06 5.54 6.21
N SER A 465 2.37 5.34 6.22
CA SER A 465 3.07 4.67 5.11
C SER A 465 2.86 3.16 5.21
N SER A 466 3.02 2.45 4.09
CA SER A 466 2.96 0.99 4.05
C SER A 466 4.18 0.39 3.35
N PRO A 467 4.64 -0.80 3.75
CA PRO A 467 5.80 -1.42 3.13
C PRO A 467 5.43 -2.05 1.78
N PRO A 468 6.31 -2.04 0.77
CA PRO A 468 6.10 -2.85 -0.43
C PRO A 468 6.04 -4.35 -0.10
N VAL A 469 5.29 -5.11 -0.88
CA VAL A 469 5.17 -6.57 -0.71
C VAL A 469 5.52 -7.32 -2.00
N TYR A 470 6.08 -8.52 -1.84
CA TYR A 470 6.70 -9.28 -2.92
C TYR A 470 6.28 -10.74 -2.86
N ARG A 471 5.86 -11.29 -4.00
CA ARG A 471 5.65 -12.74 -4.24
C ARG A 471 4.81 -13.48 -3.20
N GLN A 472 4.02 -12.79 -2.39
CA GLN A 472 3.25 -13.42 -1.33
C GLN A 472 2.03 -14.15 -1.87
N ASP A 473 1.42 -13.62 -2.93
CA ASP A 473 0.27 -14.24 -3.59
C ASP A 473 0.71 -15.27 -4.63
N PRO A 474 0.41 -16.56 -4.44
CA PRO A 474 0.84 -17.60 -5.38
C PRO A 474 0.22 -17.49 -6.77
N LEU A 475 -0.89 -16.75 -6.93
CA LEU A 475 -1.49 -16.48 -8.25
C LEU A 475 -0.62 -15.53 -9.08
N LEU A 476 0.10 -14.62 -8.40
CA LEU A 476 0.88 -13.57 -9.03
C LEU A 476 2.37 -13.93 -9.13
N SER A 477 2.85 -14.92 -8.35
CA SER A 477 4.22 -15.43 -8.37
C SER A 477 4.58 -16.14 -9.69
N PRO A 478 5.75 -15.89 -10.30
CA PRO A 478 6.94 -15.20 -9.77
C PRO A 478 6.93 -13.67 -9.92
N GLY A 479 5.82 -13.07 -10.39
CA GLY A 479 5.68 -11.64 -10.51
C GLY A 479 5.49 -10.94 -9.17
N ASN A 480 6.05 -9.74 -9.05
CA ASN A 480 5.84 -8.86 -7.91
C ASN A 480 4.74 -7.88 -8.28
N PHE A 481 3.67 -7.84 -7.49
CA PHE A 481 2.54 -7.00 -7.86
C PHE A 481 1.79 -6.48 -6.65
N MET A 482 1.85 -5.17 -6.47
CA MET A 482 1.07 -4.39 -5.51
C MET A 482 0.13 -3.39 -6.25
N GLY A 483 -0.03 -3.58 -7.56
CA GLY A 483 -0.75 -2.69 -8.47
C GLY A 483 0.12 -1.53 -9.01
N GLU A 484 -0.06 -1.21 -10.28
CA GLU A 484 0.66 -0.12 -10.99
C GLU A 484 -0.27 1.01 -11.44
N PHE A 485 -1.57 0.82 -11.20
CA PHE A 485 -2.64 1.51 -11.89
C PHE A 485 -3.70 1.96 -10.89
N GLY A 486 -4.37 3.08 -11.14
CA GLY A 486 -5.44 3.56 -10.28
C GLY A 486 -6.22 4.68 -10.96
N GLN A 487 -7.40 5.01 -10.46
CA GLN A 487 -8.22 6.08 -11.03
C GLN A 487 -8.87 6.90 -9.91
N SER A 488 -8.55 8.20 -9.88
CA SER A 488 -9.27 9.18 -9.06
C SER A 488 -10.41 9.82 -9.86
N SER A 489 -11.38 10.37 -9.14
CA SER A 489 -12.51 11.08 -9.75
C SER A 489 -12.97 12.26 -8.91
N ALA A 490 -13.91 13.05 -9.44
CA ALA A 490 -14.41 14.23 -8.78
C ALA A 490 -15.92 14.42 -9.05
N ASP A 491 -16.58 15.07 -8.09
CA ASP A 491 -17.82 15.81 -8.32
C ASP A 491 -17.58 17.31 -8.04
N ALA A 492 -18.66 18.08 -7.87
CA ALA A 492 -18.56 19.52 -7.62
C ALA A 492 -18.05 19.89 -6.22
N GLU A 493 -18.11 18.98 -5.25
CA GLU A 493 -17.79 19.23 -3.84
C GLU A 493 -16.57 18.44 -3.35
N TYR A 494 -16.28 17.28 -3.96
CA TYR A 494 -15.24 16.36 -3.51
C TYR A 494 -14.46 15.70 -4.65
N PHE A 495 -13.21 15.40 -4.35
CA PHE A 495 -12.41 14.39 -5.02
C PHE A 495 -12.51 13.04 -4.29
N TYR A 496 -12.46 11.96 -5.06
CA TYR A 496 -12.58 10.57 -4.63
C TYR A 496 -11.32 9.83 -5.06
N VAL A 497 -10.60 9.27 -4.08
CA VAL A 497 -9.31 8.62 -4.31
C VAL A 497 -9.33 7.23 -3.68
N ALA A 498 -8.88 6.23 -4.43
CA ALA A 498 -8.64 4.88 -3.96
C ALA A 498 -7.21 4.44 -4.27
N TRP A 499 -6.60 3.65 -3.39
CA TRP A 499 -5.22 3.17 -3.56
C TRP A 499 -5.01 1.81 -2.90
N THR A 500 -3.95 1.12 -3.32
CA THR A 500 -3.48 -0.12 -2.68
C THR A 500 -2.66 0.23 -1.44
N ASP A 501 -2.93 -0.44 -0.34
CA ASP A 501 -2.31 -0.21 0.96
C ASP A 501 -1.98 -1.54 1.62
N THR A 502 -0.76 -1.66 2.16
CA THR A 502 -0.22 -2.93 2.67
C THR A 502 0.09 -2.88 4.15
N ARG A 503 -0.47 -1.91 4.88
CA ARG A 503 -0.11 -1.66 6.28
C ARG A 503 -0.67 -2.71 7.25
N LEU A 504 -1.75 -3.40 6.86
CA LEU A 504 -2.40 -4.42 7.67
C LEU A 504 -1.96 -5.81 7.23
N GLY A 505 -2.13 -6.80 8.10
CA GLY A 505 -1.92 -8.21 7.79
C GLY A 505 -3.13 -9.05 8.15
N ASP A 506 -3.14 -10.29 7.66
CA ASP A 506 -4.16 -11.31 7.93
C ASP A 506 -3.51 -12.62 8.45
N THR A 507 -4.24 -13.73 8.43
CA THR A 507 -3.73 -15.04 8.88
C THR A 507 -2.72 -15.70 7.93
N PHE A 508 -2.59 -15.22 6.69
CA PHE A 508 -1.73 -15.74 5.63
C PHE A 508 -0.53 -14.83 5.36
N HIS A 509 -0.73 -13.51 5.42
CA HIS A 509 0.21 -12.49 4.99
C HIS A 509 0.38 -11.42 6.08
N ARG A 510 1.64 -11.09 6.41
CA ARG A 510 1.95 -10.04 7.38
C ARG A 510 1.55 -8.63 6.89
N ASN A 511 1.62 -8.43 5.57
CA ASN A 511 1.32 -7.19 4.89
C ASN A 511 0.45 -7.51 3.68
N GLN A 512 -0.84 -7.29 3.82
CA GLN A 512 -1.86 -7.68 2.87
C GLN A 512 -2.25 -6.46 2.00
N PRO A 513 -2.10 -6.51 0.66
CA PRO A 513 -2.61 -5.50 -0.26
C PRO A 513 -4.13 -5.41 -0.16
N ASP A 514 -4.58 -4.37 0.54
CA ASP A 514 -5.97 -3.97 0.64
C ASP A 514 -6.19 -2.68 -0.14
N VAL A 515 -7.45 -2.36 -0.45
CA VAL A 515 -7.80 -1.10 -1.10
C VAL A 515 -8.41 -0.15 -0.09
N ARG A 516 -7.85 1.06 -0.03
CA ARG A 516 -8.35 2.15 0.81
C ARG A 516 -8.99 3.27 0.00
N PHE A 517 -9.83 4.05 0.67
CA PHE A 517 -10.57 5.18 0.15
C PHE A 517 -10.38 6.44 0.98
N ALA A 518 -10.30 7.58 0.31
CA ALA A 518 -10.39 8.91 0.89
C ALA A 518 -11.30 9.82 0.05
N LYS A 519 -12.17 10.57 0.75
CA LYS A 519 -13.00 11.64 0.19
C LYS A 519 -12.42 12.99 0.60
N ILE A 520 -12.03 13.80 -0.37
CA ILE A 520 -11.26 15.04 -0.17
C ILE A 520 -12.12 16.22 -0.62
N PRO A 521 -12.41 17.24 0.21
CA PRO A 521 -13.10 18.44 -0.26
C PRO A 521 -12.33 19.10 -1.41
N VAL A 522 -13.03 19.73 -2.36
CA VAL A 522 -12.37 20.40 -3.50
C VAL A 522 -11.44 21.56 -3.09
N GLU A 523 -11.63 22.12 -1.89
CA GLU A 523 -10.75 23.11 -1.27
C GLU A 523 -9.51 22.48 -0.58
N GLY A 524 -9.44 21.15 -0.54
CA GLY A 524 -8.46 20.37 0.22
C GLY A 524 -8.92 20.02 1.64
N PRO A 525 -8.12 19.27 2.41
CA PRO A 525 -8.44 18.86 3.78
C PRO A 525 -8.51 20.04 4.76
N GLY A 526 -8.13 21.25 4.35
CA GLY A 526 -7.89 22.36 5.27
C GLY A 526 -6.65 22.09 6.09
N ALA A 527 -6.56 22.67 7.28
CA ALA A 527 -5.42 22.45 8.15
C ALA A 527 -5.51 21.10 8.88
N VAL A 528 -4.38 20.45 9.10
CA VAL A 528 -4.31 19.15 9.80
C VAL A 528 -3.08 19.17 10.69
N LEU A 529 -3.27 19.03 11.99
CA LEU A 529 -2.16 19.10 12.95
C LEU A 529 -1.73 17.72 13.40
N THR A 530 -0.43 17.49 13.42
CA THR A 530 0.18 16.27 13.96
C THR A 530 1.37 16.62 14.86
N THR A 531 1.82 15.64 15.63
CA THR A 531 2.99 15.75 16.50
C THR A 531 4.27 15.59 15.68
N SER A 532 5.24 16.49 15.86
CA SER A 532 6.56 16.44 15.22
C SER A 532 7.67 16.05 16.22
N GLY A 533 7.38 16.11 17.53
CA GLY A 533 8.27 15.59 18.57
C GLY A 533 8.02 16.17 19.95
N ALA A 534 8.60 15.54 20.96
CA ALA A 534 8.65 16.06 22.32
C ALA A 534 10.10 16.01 22.83
N THR A 535 10.56 17.07 23.48
CA THR A 535 11.94 17.16 23.99
C THR A 535 11.92 17.60 25.44
N PHE A 536 12.57 16.82 26.31
CA PHE A 536 12.80 17.21 27.69
C PHE A 536 13.66 18.48 27.72
N ARG A 537 13.29 19.46 28.55
CA ARG A 537 14.07 20.70 28.72
C ARG A 537 14.80 20.70 30.05
N THR A 538 14.05 20.50 31.12
CA THR A 538 14.56 20.61 32.49
C THR A 538 13.70 19.81 33.45
N GLY A 539 14.31 19.34 34.53
CA GLY A 539 13.64 18.70 35.67
C GLY A 539 14.04 19.35 36.99
N SER A 540 13.18 19.23 38.01
CA SER A 540 13.44 19.73 39.35
C SER A 540 14.34 18.84 40.21
N CYS A 541 14.58 17.60 39.80
CA CYS A 541 15.52 16.66 40.42
C CYS A 541 16.95 17.04 40.02
N THR A 542 17.90 16.82 40.93
CA THR A 542 19.30 17.28 40.76
C THR A 542 20.16 16.35 39.90
N THR A 543 19.60 15.25 39.41
CA THR A 543 20.27 14.31 38.52
C THR A 543 20.14 14.80 37.09
N GLU A 544 21.26 15.13 36.44
CA GLU A 544 21.33 15.50 35.02
C GLU A 544 21.06 14.27 34.12
N ASN A 545 19.83 13.74 34.11
CA ASN A 545 19.50 12.54 33.34
C ASN A 545 18.49 12.75 32.21
N ASP A 546 18.27 14.01 31.79
CA ASP A 546 17.46 14.41 30.61
C ASP A 546 16.12 13.65 30.44
N ALA A 547 15.53 13.19 31.55
CA ALA A 547 14.37 12.31 31.56
C ALA A 547 13.41 12.67 32.70
N PRO A 548 12.09 12.45 32.52
CA PRO A 548 11.10 12.80 33.51
C PRO A 548 10.99 11.73 34.57
N GLU A 549 11.00 12.12 35.84
CA GLU A 549 10.95 11.18 36.95
C GLU A 549 9.65 11.29 37.77
N PRO A 550 9.16 10.19 38.40
CA PRO A 550 7.93 10.24 39.20
C PRO A 550 7.98 11.32 40.28
N GLY A 551 6.97 12.20 40.32
CA GLY A 551 6.83 13.28 41.30
C GLY A 551 7.67 14.52 41.01
N GLU A 552 8.47 14.53 39.96
CA GLU A 552 9.29 15.66 39.54
C GLU A 552 8.46 16.73 38.81
N SER A 553 8.80 18.01 39.02
CA SER A 553 8.34 19.08 38.13
C SER A 553 9.28 19.21 36.95
N VAL A 554 8.76 19.01 35.74
CA VAL A 554 9.50 18.99 34.48
C VAL A 554 9.01 20.08 33.54
N SER A 555 9.85 20.44 32.58
CA SER A 555 9.49 21.26 31.41
C SER A 555 9.79 20.49 30.14
N TYR A 556 8.84 20.48 29.22
CA TYR A 556 8.93 19.82 27.92
C TYR A 556 8.61 20.78 26.80
N SER A 557 9.36 20.67 25.70
CA SER A 557 9.01 21.26 24.41
C SER A 557 8.19 20.27 23.60
N PHE A 558 6.97 20.64 23.24
CA PHE A 558 6.08 19.85 22.40
C PHE A 558 5.94 20.52 21.04
N CYS A 559 6.44 19.87 19.99
CA CYS A 559 6.43 20.40 18.64
C CYS A 559 5.28 19.80 17.85
N LEU A 560 4.51 20.66 17.20
CA LEU A 560 3.43 20.31 16.28
C LEU A 560 3.69 20.88 14.90
N GLU A 561 3.19 20.19 13.88
CA GLU A 561 3.31 20.58 12.48
C GLU A 561 1.95 20.55 11.80
N ASN A 562 1.76 21.42 10.81
CA ASN A 562 0.56 21.44 9.97
C ASN A 562 0.86 20.73 8.65
N ILE A 563 0.30 19.53 8.51
CA ILE A 563 0.42 18.68 7.31
C ILE A 563 -0.76 18.86 6.35
N GLY A 564 -1.69 19.76 6.65
CA GLY A 564 -2.86 20.02 5.82
C GLY A 564 -2.56 20.89 4.60
N SER A 565 -3.62 21.38 3.95
CA SER A 565 -3.56 22.25 2.77
C SER A 565 -3.79 23.74 3.07
N ALA A 566 -4.16 24.11 4.30
CA ALA A 566 -4.47 25.49 4.69
C ALA A 566 -3.87 25.85 6.05
N SER A 567 -3.64 27.15 6.29
CA SER A 567 -3.15 27.67 7.57
C SER A 567 -4.15 27.47 8.70
N THR A 568 -3.65 27.30 9.93
CA THR A 568 -4.52 27.30 11.11
C THR A 568 -5.04 28.70 11.40
N GLU A 569 -6.15 28.80 12.13
CA GLU A 569 -6.43 30.04 12.87
C GLU A 569 -5.44 30.19 14.02
N GLU A 570 -5.53 31.31 14.76
CA GLU A 570 -4.90 31.40 16.08
C GLU A 570 -5.46 30.29 16.99
N LEU A 571 -4.56 29.56 17.65
CA LEU A 571 -4.92 28.43 18.50
C LEU A 571 -4.63 28.73 19.97
N THR A 572 -5.49 28.22 20.85
CA THR A 572 -5.18 28.07 22.28
C THR A 572 -4.86 26.61 22.57
N ALA A 573 -3.63 26.35 23.00
CA ALA A 573 -3.13 25.04 23.41
C ALA A 573 -3.17 24.88 24.93
N THR A 574 -3.77 23.80 25.41
CA THR A 574 -3.93 23.51 26.85
C THR A 574 -3.42 22.09 27.13
N LEU A 575 -2.36 21.96 27.94
CA LEU A 575 -1.93 20.67 28.46
C LEU A 575 -2.92 20.18 29.52
N LEU A 576 -3.42 18.95 29.37
CA LEU A 576 -4.41 18.36 30.27
C LEU A 576 -3.74 17.63 31.44
N ALA A 577 -4.37 17.72 32.62
CA ALA A 577 -3.98 16.95 33.81
C ALA A 577 -4.52 15.52 33.73
N ALA A 578 -3.89 14.69 32.90
CA ALA A 578 -4.27 13.30 32.67
C ALA A 578 -3.05 12.46 32.26
N ARG A 579 -3.22 11.12 32.27
CA ARG A 579 -2.24 10.15 31.71
C ARG A 579 -0.79 10.34 32.18
N GLY A 580 -0.62 10.57 33.48
CA GLY A 580 0.70 10.77 34.12
C GLY A 580 1.14 12.23 34.22
N VAL A 581 0.41 13.17 33.63
CA VAL A 581 0.59 14.62 33.83
C VAL A 581 -0.27 15.09 34.99
N THR A 582 0.34 15.76 35.96
CA THR A 582 -0.33 16.47 37.06
C THR A 582 0.11 17.93 37.10
N SER A 583 -0.73 18.83 37.62
CA SER A 583 -0.41 20.27 37.75
C SER A 583 0.16 20.92 36.47
N PRO A 584 -0.52 20.81 35.30
CA PRO A 584 -0.04 21.40 34.07
C PRO A 584 0.01 22.93 34.14
N GLY A 585 0.97 23.52 33.42
CA GLY A 585 1.10 24.96 33.24
C GLY A 585 -0.11 25.60 32.52
N PRO A 586 -0.17 26.95 32.49
CA PRO A 586 -1.29 27.65 31.88
C PRO A 586 -1.38 27.41 30.36
N PRO A 587 -2.57 27.55 29.75
CA PRO A 587 -2.74 27.52 28.30
C PRO A 587 -1.85 28.54 27.58
N GLN A 588 -1.44 28.20 26.35
CA GLN A 588 -0.60 29.04 25.49
C GLN A 588 -1.30 29.39 24.18
N ILE A 589 -1.07 30.60 23.69
CA ILE A 589 -1.61 31.07 22.41
C ILE A 589 -0.57 30.88 21.31
N LEU A 590 -0.99 30.27 20.22
CA LEU A 590 -0.21 30.05 19.01
C LEU A 590 -0.76 30.92 17.89
N ALA A 591 0.11 31.74 17.31
CA ALA A 591 -0.18 32.35 16.01
C ALA A 591 -0.41 31.25 14.94
N PRO A 592 -1.15 31.56 13.85
CA PRO A 592 -1.36 30.67 12.73
C PRO A 592 -0.13 29.84 12.33
N ILE A 593 -0.37 28.56 12.05
CA ILE A 593 0.63 27.60 11.61
C ILE A 593 0.37 27.30 10.15
N GLU A 594 1.28 27.76 9.29
CA GLU A 594 1.22 27.53 7.86
C GLU A 594 1.47 26.06 7.51
N PRO A 595 0.82 25.52 6.46
CA PRO A 595 1.10 24.19 5.92
C PRO A 595 2.58 24.00 5.60
N HIS A 596 3.14 22.85 5.97
CA HIS A 596 4.54 22.45 5.68
C HIS A 596 5.59 23.49 6.09
N GLY A 597 5.25 24.37 7.04
CA GLY A 597 6.21 25.25 7.69
C GLY A 597 7.04 24.52 8.75
N ASN A 598 8.03 25.20 9.31
CA ASN A 598 8.81 24.66 10.42
C ASN A 598 7.89 24.28 11.60
N PRO A 599 8.12 23.12 12.25
CA PRO A 599 7.37 22.72 13.44
C PRO A 599 7.33 23.83 14.49
N ARG A 600 6.17 24.01 15.12
CA ARG A 600 5.94 25.01 16.17
C ARG A 600 5.96 24.32 17.52
N CYS A 601 6.91 24.71 18.35
CA CYS A 601 7.14 24.10 19.65
C CYS A 601 6.58 24.96 20.79
N LEU A 602 5.96 24.29 21.76
CA LEU A 602 5.37 24.86 22.96
C LEU A 602 6.08 24.29 24.19
N ASP A 603 6.57 25.15 25.08
CA ASP A 603 7.19 24.69 26.32
C ASP A 603 6.14 24.65 27.44
N PHE A 604 5.71 23.45 27.85
CA PHE A 604 4.84 23.28 29.02
C PHE A 604 5.63 22.76 30.21
N SER A 605 5.37 23.32 31.39
CA SER A 605 5.79 22.72 32.65
C SER A 605 4.64 21.93 33.29
N PHE A 606 4.95 20.81 33.93
CA PHE A 606 4.01 19.98 34.67
C PHE A 606 4.73 19.12 35.71
N THR A 607 3.98 18.48 36.60
CA THR A 607 4.50 17.48 37.54
C THR A 607 4.18 16.08 37.04
N VAL A 608 5.19 15.21 36.94
CA VAL A 608 5.01 13.80 36.63
C VAL A 608 4.26 13.13 37.79
N ASP A 609 3.25 12.32 37.50
CA ASP A 609 2.49 11.61 38.53
C ASP A 609 3.45 10.81 39.45
N PRO A 610 3.45 11.04 40.78
CA PRO A 610 4.29 10.32 41.72
C PRO A 610 4.10 8.80 41.72
N THR A 611 2.98 8.31 41.19
CA THR A 611 2.66 6.89 41.07
C THR A 611 3.11 6.28 39.75
N ALA A 612 3.69 7.07 38.83
CA ALA A 612 4.25 6.57 37.59
C ALA A 612 5.38 5.57 37.87
N SER A 613 5.35 4.42 37.17
CA SER A 613 6.41 3.43 37.28
C SER A 613 7.64 3.87 36.49
N CYS A 614 8.83 3.64 37.04
CA CYS A 614 10.06 3.83 36.27
C CYS A 614 10.08 2.90 35.03
N GLY A 615 10.43 3.44 33.87
CA GLY A 615 10.31 2.77 32.57
C GLY A 615 8.88 2.68 32.02
N GLY A 616 7.90 3.15 32.78
CA GLY A 616 6.50 3.24 32.38
C GLY A 616 6.30 4.27 31.27
N GLU A 617 5.14 4.16 30.61
CA GLU A 617 4.70 5.14 29.63
C GLU A 617 3.68 6.09 30.25
N MET A 618 3.88 7.37 29.96
CA MET A 618 2.90 8.42 30.19
C MET A 618 2.62 9.14 28.87
N ALA A 619 1.60 10.00 28.82
CA ALA A 619 1.30 10.79 27.63
C ALA A 619 0.94 12.23 28.02
N ALA A 620 1.60 13.20 27.41
CA ALA A 620 1.18 14.60 27.48
C ALA A 620 0.08 14.84 26.44
N SER A 621 -1.13 15.13 26.91
CA SER A 621 -2.29 15.37 26.05
C SER A 621 -2.54 16.88 25.92
N ILE A 622 -2.32 17.44 24.73
CA ILE A 622 -2.51 18.86 24.44
C ILE A 622 -3.82 19.05 23.69
N ALA A 623 -4.76 19.73 24.35
CA ALA A 623 -6.02 20.15 23.76
C ALA A 623 -5.84 21.48 23.01
N LEU A 624 -6.17 21.50 21.72
CA LEU A 624 -6.10 22.66 20.84
C LEU A 624 -7.51 23.17 20.56
N SER A 625 -7.72 24.48 20.61
CA SER A 625 -9.00 25.12 20.26
C SER A 625 -8.77 26.42 19.49
N SER A 626 -9.72 26.81 18.64
CA SER A 626 -9.74 28.12 17.98
C SER A 626 -11.09 28.80 18.19
N ALA A 627 -11.28 30.01 17.63
CA ALA A 627 -12.55 30.72 17.71
C ALA A 627 -13.67 30.04 16.92
N SER A 628 -13.35 29.38 15.80
CA SER A 628 -14.32 28.76 14.90
C SER A 628 -14.31 27.23 14.90
N ALA A 629 -13.23 26.59 15.37
CA ALA A 629 -13.05 25.14 15.29
C ALA A 629 -13.30 24.41 16.62
N ARG A 630 -13.71 23.14 16.51
CA ARG A 630 -13.80 22.23 17.65
C ARG A 630 -12.43 21.90 18.23
N LEU A 631 -12.45 21.45 19.50
CA LEU A 631 -11.28 21.02 20.23
C LEU A 631 -10.64 19.78 19.58
N ALA A 632 -9.34 19.84 19.28
CA ALA A 632 -8.51 18.70 18.86
C ALA A 632 -7.60 18.27 20.01
N LEU A 633 -7.19 17.00 20.04
CA LEU A 633 -6.29 16.46 21.07
C LEU A 633 -5.07 15.83 20.41
N LEU A 634 -3.88 16.33 20.73
CA LEU A 634 -2.60 15.73 20.34
C LEU A 634 -1.99 15.01 21.54
N GLU A 635 -1.51 13.80 21.34
CA GLU A 635 -0.89 12.99 22.39
C GLU A 635 0.60 12.80 22.11
N PHE A 636 1.42 13.17 23.09
CA PHE A 636 2.86 12.98 23.04
C PHE A 636 3.25 11.89 24.04
N PRO A 637 3.58 10.67 23.56
CA PRO A 637 4.05 9.62 24.45
C PRO A 637 5.39 10.03 25.06
N ILE A 638 5.55 9.76 26.35
CA ILE A 638 6.75 10.08 27.12
C ILE A 638 7.09 8.86 27.98
N ARG A 639 8.35 8.40 27.90
CA ARG A 639 8.90 7.39 28.80
C ARG A 639 9.34 8.05 30.12
N VAL A 640 9.02 7.40 31.23
CA VAL A 640 9.44 7.83 32.58
C VAL A 640 10.78 7.20 32.94
N GLY A 641 11.72 8.02 33.42
CA GLY A 641 13.06 7.61 33.81
C GLY A 641 14.07 7.63 32.67
N ASP A 642 15.35 7.69 33.05
CA ASP A 642 16.48 7.73 32.12
C ASP A 642 16.65 6.37 31.42
N SER A 643 16.80 6.40 30.09
CA SER A 643 16.93 5.21 29.26
C SER A 643 18.37 4.74 29.20
N GLY A 644 18.61 3.50 29.62
CA GLY A 644 19.85 2.77 29.39
C GLY A 644 19.60 1.41 28.75
N THR A 645 20.68 0.71 28.46
CA THR A 645 20.64 -0.67 27.96
C THR A 645 21.31 -1.59 28.97
N ALA A 646 20.60 -2.63 29.41
CA ALA A 646 21.18 -3.73 30.16
C ALA A 646 21.54 -4.87 29.20
N THR A 647 22.76 -5.37 29.30
CA THR A 647 23.25 -6.52 28.52
C THR A 647 23.24 -7.79 29.37
N TYR A 648 22.76 -8.88 28.79
CA TYR A 648 22.72 -10.20 29.40
C TYR A 648 23.45 -11.20 28.50
N GLY A 649 24.44 -11.89 29.06
CA GLY A 649 25.34 -12.79 28.33
C GLY A 649 26.79 -12.31 28.36
N PRO A 650 27.66 -12.81 27.46
CA PRO A 650 27.32 -13.77 26.40
C PRO A 650 26.94 -15.14 26.96
N PHE A 651 25.97 -15.78 26.32
CA PHE A 651 25.70 -17.21 26.45
C PHE A 651 26.39 -17.92 25.29
N GLU A 652 27.17 -18.95 25.56
CA GLU A 652 28.03 -19.56 24.55
C GLU A 652 27.90 -21.08 24.49
N ASN A 653 27.95 -21.62 23.28
CA ASN A 653 28.28 -23.02 23.04
C ASN A 653 29.55 -23.05 22.17
N PRO A 654 30.71 -23.37 22.76
CA PRO A 654 31.98 -23.38 22.04
C PRO A 654 32.22 -24.68 21.25
N GLU A 655 31.32 -25.66 21.31
CA GLU A 655 31.50 -26.92 20.59
C GLU A 655 31.47 -26.71 19.07
N PRO A 656 32.42 -27.28 18.32
CA PRO A 656 32.47 -27.13 16.87
C PRO A 656 31.21 -27.65 16.18
N ILE A 657 30.72 -26.91 15.19
CA ILE A 657 29.63 -27.35 14.30
C ILE A 657 30.25 -27.73 12.95
N THR A 658 30.22 -29.02 12.61
CA THR A 658 30.63 -29.49 11.27
C THR A 658 29.42 -29.45 10.35
N ILE A 659 29.56 -28.95 9.12
CA ILE A 659 28.48 -28.87 8.14
C ILE A 659 28.91 -29.68 6.90
N PRO A 660 28.62 -30.99 6.86
CA PRO A 660 29.05 -31.85 5.76
C PRO A 660 28.33 -31.49 4.44
N GLU A 661 29.04 -31.66 3.34
CA GLU A 661 28.53 -31.41 1.97
C GLU A 661 27.15 -32.03 1.72
N GLY A 662 26.18 -31.22 1.31
CA GLY A 662 24.81 -31.62 1.02
C GLY A 662 24.06 -32.27 2.19
N GLN A 663 24.48 -32.07 3.44
CA GLN A 663 23.87 -32.64 4.64
C GLN A 663 23.55 -31.56 5.70
N VAL A 664 22.78 -31.95 6.71
CA VAL A 664 22.61 -31.14 7.93
C VAL A 664 23.87 -31.18 8.78
N SER A 665 24.04 -30.18 9.64
CA SER A 665 25.19 -30.07 10.53
C SER A 665 25.30 -31.21 11.54
N ILE A 666 26.46 -31.28 12.19
CA ILE A 666 26.74 -32.16 13.32
C ILE A 666 27.44 -31.30 14.39
N PRO A 667 26.80 -31.04 15.54
CA PRO A 667 25.46 -31.48 15.94
C PRO A 667 24.33 -30.77 15.16
N TYR A 668 23.11 -31.32 15.23
CA TYR A 668 21.89 -30.74 14.65
C TYR A 668 20.66 -31.13 15.49
N PRO A 669 20.12 -30.19 16.30
CA PRO A 669 20.58 -28.81 16.51
C PRO A 669 21.89 -28.72 17.31
N SER A 670 22.54 -27.55 17.27
CA SER A 670 23.49 -27.09 18.28
C SER A 670 22.75 -26.23 19.30
N GLU A 671 22.93 -26.47 20.61
CA GLU A 671 22.07 -25.90 21.65
C GLU A 671 22.80 -24.91 22.58
N ILE A 672 22.13 -23.86 23.04
CA ILE A 672 22.56 -22.97 24.15
C ILE A 672 21.45 -22.88 25.19
N LEU A 673 21.78 -23.08 26.48
CA LEU A 673 20.87 -22.80 27.59
C LEU A 673 21.01 -21.35 28.04
N VAL A 674 19.95 -20.56 27.89
CA VAL A 674 19.86 -19.16 28.34
C VAL A 674 19.09 -19.08 29.67
N SER A 675 19.61 -18.30 30.62
CA SER A 675 18.95 -18.06 31.91
C SER A 675 19.29 -16.68 32.48
N GLY A 676 18.37 -16.11 33.27
CA GLY A 676 18.57 -14.83 33.96
C GLY A 676 18.33 -13.59 33.09
N VAL A 677 17.72 -13.75 31.92
CA VAL A 677 17.36 -12.64 31.03
C VAL A 677 15.91 -12.23 31.31
N PRO A 678 15.58 -10.94 31.48
CA PRO A 678 14.21 -10.51 31.67
C PRO A 678 13.33 -10.90 30.48
N ALA A 679 12.08 -11.27 30.75
CA ALA A 679 11.08 -11.46 29.70
C ALA A 679 10.92 -10.16 28.89
N GLY A 680 10.86 -10.27 27.56
CA GLY A 680 10.75 -9.11 26.67
C GLY A 680 12.07 -8.41 26.32
N ALA A 681 13.23 -8.96 26.69
CA ALA A 681 14.51 -8.52 26.11
C ALA A 681 14.48 -8.73 24.59
N GLY A 682 14.45 -7.64 23.81
CA GLY A 682 14.11 -7.68 22.38
C GLY A 682 15.29 -7.57 21.41
N ASP A 683 16.44 -7.04 21.85
CA ASP A 683 17.63 -6.90 20.99
C ASP A 683 18.56 -8.10 21.22
N LEU A 684 18.64 -8.98 20.22
CA LEU A 684 19.45 -10.20 20.23
C LEU A 684 20.60 -10.07 19.25
N SER A 685 21.80 -10.42 19.71
CA SER A 685 22.99 -10.53 18.88
C SER A 685 23.47 -11.98 18.84
N LEU A 686 23.74 -12.49 17.64
CA LEU A 686 24.26 -13.85 17.42
C LEU A 686 25.64 -13.78 16.78
N ALA A 687 26.65 -14.42 17.38
CA ALA A 687 27.97 -14.53 16.77
C ALA A 687 28.27 -15.98 16.36
N LEU A 688 28.79 -16.17 15.15
CA LEU A 688 29.39 -17.41 14.66
C LEU A 688 30.91 -17.23 14.69
N ARG A 689 31.61 -18.10 15.43
CA ARG A 689 33.07 -18.01 15.59
C ARG A 689 33.75 -19.08 14.75
N GLY A 690 34.69 -18.67 13.92
CA GLY A 690 35.40 -19.55 12.98
C GLY A 690 34.46 -20.16 11.95
N PHE A 691 33.54 -19.37 11.38
CA PHE A 691 32.75 -19.79 10.23
C PHE A 691 33.68 -20.03 9.04
N SER A 692 33.66 -21.23 8.47
CA SER A 692 34.52 -21.60 7.37
C SER A 692 33.78 -22.37 6.27
N HIS A 693 34.19 -22.15 5.02
CA HIS A 693 33.75 -22.95 3.89
C HIS A 693 34.89 -23.03 2.85
N PRO A 694 35.24 -24.22 2.33
CA PRO A 694 36.41 -24.39 1.47
C PRO A 694 36.22 -23.87 0.03
N PHE A 695 34.98 -23.64 -0.42
CA PHE A 695 34.69 -23.23 -1.81
C PHE A 695 33.63 -22.13 -1.94
N SER A 696 32.35 -22.38 -1.66
CA SER A 696 31.29 -21.35 -1.73
C SER A 696 30.43 -21.34 -0.45
N PRO A 697 30.50 -20.29 0.38
CA PRO A 697 29.63 -20.18 1.56
C PRO A 697 28.13 -20.00 1.21
N ARG A 698 27.79 -19.86 -0.07
CA ARG A 698 26.42 -19.74 -0.57
C ARG A 698 25.57 -20.96 -0.28
N ASP A 699 26.21 -22.11 -0.14
CA ASP A 699 25.53 -23.39 0.07
C ASP A 699 25.09 -23.58 1.52
N ILE A 700 25.45 -22.66 2.43
CA ILE A 700 25.12 -22.76 3.85
C ILE A 700 23.85 -21.97 4.18
N ASP A 701 22.89 -22.67 4.77
CA ASP A 701 21.67 -22.12 5.36
C ASP A 701 21.71 -22.29 6.88
N MET A 702 21.35 -21.24 7.63
CA MET A 702 21.25 -21.29 9.10
C MET A 702 19.91 -20.74 9.62
N MET A 703 19.37 -21.43 10.63
CA MET A 703 18.13 -21.08 11.30
C MET A 703 18.30 -21.13 12.82
N LEU A 704 17.79 -20.12 13.51
CA LEU A 704 17.75 -20.06 14.96
C LEU A 704 16.33 -20.32 15.46
N THR A 705 16.18 -21.12 16.52
CA THR A 705 14.90 -21.36 17.20
C THR A 705 15.01 -21.02 18.68
N SER A 706 14.00 -20.30 19.18
CA SER A 706 13.86 -19.88 20.57
C SER A 706 13.22 -20.97 21.45
N PRO A 707 13.33 -20.87 22.79
CA PRO A 707 12.70 -21.81 23.71
C PRO A 707 11.17 -21.88 23.58
N SER A 708 10.54 -20.81 23.09
CA SER A 708 9.09 -20.76 22.82
C SER A 708 8.70 -21.38 21.48
N GLY A 709 9.67 -21.86 20.68
CA GLY A 709 9.45 -22.49 19.39
C GLY A 709 9.33 -21.52 18.20
N ALA A 710 9.56 -20.22 18.40
CA ALA A 710 9.68 -19.28 17.27
C ALA A 710 11.00 -19.56 16.54
N SER A 711 11.00 -19.50 15.20
CA SER A 711 12.14 -19.87 14.35
C SER A 711 12.41 -18.82 13.28
N PHE A 712 13.68 -18.61 12.93
CA PHE A 712 14.12 -17.58 12.01
C PHE A 712 15.30 -18.03 11.14
N VAL A 713 15.13 -18.03 9.81
CA VAL A 713 16.21 -18.26 8.84
C VAL A 713 16.99 -16.96 8.67
N PHE A 714 18.06 -16.81 9.44
CA PHE A 714 18.80 -15.56 9.56
C PHE A 714 19.99 -15.44 8.60
N LEU A 715 20.44 -16.55 7.99
CA LEU A 715 21.62 -16.56 7.12
C LEU A 715 21.47 -17.57 5.98
N SER A 716 21.55 -17.11 4.74
CA SER A 716 21.46 -17.98 3.56
C SER A 716 21.96 -17.31 2.28
N PHE A 717 22.58 -18.11 1.40
CA PHE A 717 23.05 -17.72 0.07
C PHE A 717 23.99 -16.51 0.07
N ILE A 718 24.90 -16.49 1.05
CA ILE A 718 25.86 -15.40 1.28
C ILE A 718 27.21 -15.66 0.58
N GLY A 719 27.92 -14.60 0.24
CA GLY A 719 29.28 -14.64 -0.31
C GLY A 719 29.40 -15.16 -1.74
N GLY A 720 30.63 -15.13 -2.27
CA GLY A 720 30.97 -15.56 -3.62
C GLY A 720 31.29 -17.06 -3.78
N PHE A 721 32.00 -17.38 -4.86
CA PHE A 721 32.53 -18.73 -5.15
C PHE A 721 33.97 -18.91 -4.63
N GLU A 722 34.28 -18.24 -3.52
CA GLU A 722 35.62 -18.21 -2.92
C GLU A 722 35.57 -18.77 -1.48
N PRO A 723 36.67 -19.38 -0.99
CA PRO A 723 36.73 -19.90 0.38
C PRO A 723 36.43 -18.81 1.42
N ALA A 724 35.74 -19.20 2.49
CA ALA A 724 35.45 -18.35 3.65
C ALA A 724 36.16 -18.87 4.90
N SER A 725 36.67 -17.96 5.72
CA SER A 725 37.19 -18.22 7.07
C SER A 725 37.10 -16.92 7.85
N THR A 726 36.07 -16.79 8.69
CA THR A 726 35.72 -15.50 9.30
C THR A 726 34.83 -15.65 10.54
N ASP A 727 34.84 -14.64 11.40
CA ASP A 727 33.86 -14.43 12.46
C ASP A 727 32.73 -13.53 11.98
N LEU A 728 31.49 -14.01 12.14
CA LEU A 728 30.29 -13.28 11.73
C LEU A 728 29.46 -12.91 12.95
N LEU A 729 29.34 -11.61 13.24
CA LEU A 729 28.44 -11.09 14.27
C LEU A 729 27.16 -10.55 13.61
N MET A 730 26.01 -11.07 14.03
CA MET A 730 24.69 -10.69 13.50
C MET A 730 23.94 -9.83 14.51
N ARG A 731 23.52 -8.63 14.11
CA ARG A 731 22.73 -7.69 14.92
C ARG A 731 21.72 -6.93 14.06
N ASP A 732 20.57 -6.62 14.64
CA ASP A 732 19.54 -5.83 13.94
C ASP A 732 19.98 -4.38 13.67
N ASP A 733 20.78 -3.80 14.58
CA ASP A 733 21.30 -2.42 14.47
C ASP A 733 22.57 -2.30 13.60
N ALA A 734 23.02 -3.39 12.97
CA ALA A 734 24.15 -3.36 12.06
C ALA A 734 23.84 -2.54 10.80
N ILE A 735 24.83 -1.81 10.28
CA ILE A 735 24.67 -0.96 9.09
C ILE A 735 24.67 -1.78 7.79
N SER A 736 25.43 -2.87 7.76
CA SER A 736 25.70 -3.64 6.54
C SER A 736 25.04 -5.02 6.59
N ARG A 737 24.58 -5.51 5.44
CA ARG A 737 24.24 -6.94 5.25
C ARG A 737 25.48 -7.75 4.93
N VAL A 738 25.41 -9.06 5.11
CA VAL A 738 26.45 -9.96 4.59
C VAL A 738 26.49 -9.80 3.05
N PRO A 739 27.65 -9.69 2.41
CA PRO A 739 27.72 -9.51 0.95
C PRO A 739 27.09 -10.68 0.18
N LEU A 740 26.36 -10.38 -0.91
CA LEU A 740 25.86 -11.40 -1.84
C LEU A 740 26.99 -12.02 -2.67
N GLU A 741 28.04 -11.26 -3.00
CA GLU A 741 29.17 -11.71 -3.82
C GLU A 741 30.50 -11.27 -3.19
N GLY A 742 31.58 -11.95 -3.57
CA GLY A 742 32.94 -11.67 -3.10
C GLY A 742 33.35 -12.43 -1.83
N PRO A 743 34.59 -12.24 -1.37
CA PRO A 743 35.11 -12.90 -0.17
C PRO A 743 34.42 -12.38 1.09
N LEU A 744 34.21 -13.28 2.06
CA LEU A 744 33.71 -12.90 3.39
C LEU A 744 34.87 -12.50 4.30
N SER A 745 34.62 -11.53 5.18
CA SER A 745 35.58 -11.02 6.17
C SER A 745 34.89 -10.74 7.49
N ASP A 746 35.69 -10.64 8.55
CA ASP A 746 35.17 -10.43 9.90
C ASP A 746 34.35 -9.14 9.96
N GLY A 747 33.19 -9.21 10.62
CA GLY A 747 32.31 -8.05 10.65
C GLY A 747 31.03 -8.22 11.46
N THR A 748 30.37 -7.09 11.62
CA THR A 748 29.02 -7.01 12.20
C THR A 748 28.04 -6.74 11.07
N PHE A 749 27.07 -7.62 10.93
CA PHE A 749 26.12 -7.63 9.83
C PHE A 749 24.69 -7.77 10.32
N GLN A 750 23.73 -7.36 9.51
CA GLN A 750 22.34 -7.73 9.68
C GLN A 750 22.14 -9.21 9.31
N ALA A 751 21.14 -9.86 9.89
CA ALA A 751 20.64 -11.12 9.37
C ALA A 751 20.35 -10.98 7.86
N THR A 752 20.80 -11.94 7.05
CA THR A 752 20.83 -11.81 5.59
C THR A 752 20.47 -13.12 4.90
N ASN A 753 19.42 -13.11 4.08
CA ASN A 753 19.02 -14.25 3.24
C ASN A 753 18.78 -13.80 1.79
N TYR A 754 19.64 -14.23 0.87
CA TYR A 754 19.47 -14.00 -0.58
C TYR A 754 18.90 -15.22 -1.32
N GLY A 755 18.72 -16.33 -0.62
CA GLY A 755 18.32 -17.61 -1.17
C GLY A 755 16.81 -17.75 -1.29
N CYS A 756 16.41 -18.85 -1.92
CA CYS A 756 15.11 -19.46 -1.70
C CYS A 756 15.34 -20.84 -1.12
N CYS A 757 14.23 -21.48 -0.75
CA CYS A 757 14.20 -22.94 -0.67
C CYS A 757 15.01 -23.47 0.53
N ASP A 758 14.95 -22.73 1.64
CA ASP A 758 15.71 -22.93 2.88
C ASP A 758 15.07 -23.97 3.81
N TYR A 759 14.57 -25.06 3.20
CA TYR A 759 13.99 -26.17 3.92
C TYR A 759 15.07 -26.94 4.70
N MET A 760 14.88 -26.97 6.01
CA MET A 760 15.66 -27.75 6.96
C MET A 760 14.85 -28.97 7.44
N PRO A 761 15.37 -30.20 7.33
CA PRO A 761 14.61 -31.39 7.72
C PRO A 761 14.48 -31.50 9.25
N PRO A 762 13.48 -32.25 9.75
CA PRO A 762 13.32 -32.53 11.18
C PRO A 762 14.62 -33.04 11.83
N PRO A 763 14.91 -32.68 13.10
CA PRO A 763 14.01 -32.07 14.08
C PRO A 763 13.74 -30.57 13.94
N ALA A 764 14.36 -29.88 12.96
CA ALA A 764 14.08 -28.46 12.72
C ALA A 764 12.58 -28.18 12.51
N PRO A 765 12.06 -27.02 12.97
CA PRO A 765 10.69 -26.60 12.76
C PRO A 765 10.24 -26.63 11.29
N THR A 766 8.99 -27.06 11.10
CA THR A 766 8.42 -27.33 9.77
C THR A 766 8.28 -26.04 8.97
N TRP A 767 8.76 -26.06 7.73
CA TRP A 767 8.61 -24.99 6.73
C TRP A 767 7.13 -24.65 6.42
N PRO A 768 6.77 -23.39 6.11
CA PRO A 768 7.63 -22.20 5.97
C PRO A 768 8.03 -21.53 7.29
N ASN A 769 9.25 -20.99 7.33
CA ASN A 769 9.78 -20.25 8.47
C ASN A 769 10.06 -18.78 8.08
N PRO A 770 9.89 -17.82 9.02
CA PRO A 770 10.39 -16.43 8.93
C PRO A 770 11.79 -16.32 8.30
N GLN A 771 12.01 -15.36 7.40
CA GLN A 771 13.27 -15.19 6.68
C GLN A 771 13.82 -13.77 6.75
N ALA A 772 15.15 -13.68 6.79
CA ALA A 772 15.85 -12.40 6.77
C ALA A 772 15.76 -11.71 5.40
N ARG A 773 16.03 -10.40 5.37
CA ARG A 773 16.12 -9.65 4.11
C ARG A 773 17.30 -10.13 3.25
N PRO A 774 17.22 -10.05 1.90
CA PRO A 774 16.06 -9.64 1.11
C PRO A 774 14.97 -10.71 0.88
N ALA A 775 15.19 -11.99 1.22
CA ALA A 775 14.21 -13.06 0.97
C ALA A 775 12.92 -12.93 1.81
N GLY A 776 13.01 -12.36 3.01
CA GLY A 776 11.88 -11.98 3.86
C GLY A 776 12.08 -10.63 4.53
N LEU A 777 11.26 -10.31 5.54
CA LEU A 777 11.28 -9.01 6.24
C LEU A 777 11.70 -9.11 7.71
N GLU A 778 11.96 -10.33 8.18
CA GLU A 778 12.09 -10.60 9.61
C GLU A 778 13.51 -10.29 10.10
N THR A 779 13.60 -9.90 11.35
CA THR A 779 14.83 -9.60 12.08
C THR A 779 14.85 -10.42 13.38
N PHE A 780 15.93 -10.35 14.16
CA PHE A 780 15.92 -10.98 15.46
C PHE A 780 14.86 -10.37 16.38
N SER A 781 14.73 -9.04 16.38
CA SER A 781 13.78 -8.31 17.20
C SER A 781 12.33 -8.59 16.81
N SER A 782 12.02 -8.69 15.50
CA SER A 782 10.64 -9.00 15.09
C SER A 782 10.25 -10.45 15.34
N THR A 783 11.21 -11.39 15.30
CA THR A 783 10.92 -12.82 15.49
C THR A 783 10.97 -13.24 16.95
N PHE A 784 11.89 -12.68 17.73
CA PHE A 784 12.16 -13.10 19.11
C PHE A 784 11.81 -12.04 20.16
N GLY A 785 11.53 -10.81 19.74
CA GLY A 785 11.14 -9.72 20.63
C GLY A 785 9.82 -10.01 21.34
N GLY A 786 9.77 -9.70 22.64
CA GLY A 786 8.57 -9.89 23.48
C GLY A 786 8.39 -11.31 24.05
N GLY A 787 9.14 -12.30 23.58
CA GLY A 787 9.15 -13.65 24.14
C GLY A 787 9.91 -13.76 25.47
N ASP A 788 9.78 -14.90 26.15
CA ASP A 788 10.66 -15.27 27.27
C ASP A 788 11.94 -15.90 26.70
N PRO A 789 13.11 -15.23 26.77
CA PRO A 789 14.36 -15.74 26.21
C PRO A 789 14.97 -16.88 27.04
N ASN A 790 14.44 -17.19 28.23
CA ASN A 790 15.01 -18.21 29.10
C ASN A 790 14.61 -19.62 28.65
N GLY A 791 15.61 -20.49 28.46
CA GLY A 791 15.43 -21.87 28.02
C GLY A 791 16.46 -22.28 26.97
N ILE A 792 16.18 -23.37 26.26
CA ILE A 792 17.08 -23.91 25.23
C ILE A 792 16.85 -23.19 23.90
N TRP A 793 17.90 -22.61 23.36
CA TRP A 793 17.97 -22.09 22.01
C TRP A 793 18.66 -23.09 21.10
N GLU A 794 18.15 -23.25 19.88
CA GLU A 794 18.60 -24.26 18.93
C GLU A 794 19.06 -23.61 17.63
N LEU A 795 20.32 -23.82 17.27
CA LEU A 795 20.91 -23.42 15.99
C LEU A 795 20.94 -24.62 15.05
N TYR A 796 20.31 -24.46 13.89
CA TYR A 796 20.27 -25.44 12.81
C TYR A 796 21.10 -24.91 11.64
N ALA A 797 21.95 -25.76 11.06
CA ALA A 797 22.71 -25.45 9.86
C ALA A 797 22.65 -26.59 8.86
N LYS A 798 22.69 -26.27 7.57
CA LYS A 798 22.65 -27.24 6.47
C LYS A 798 23.43 -26.73 5.27
N ASP A 799 24.06 -27.68 4.59
CA ASP A 799 24.63 -27.50 3.26
C ASP A 799 23.63 -27.94 2.17
N ARG A 800 23.44 -27.11 1.13
CA ARG A 800 22.35 -27.26 0.16
C ARG A 800 22.69 -28.19 -1.01
N ILE A 801 23.81 -27.97 -1.69
CA ILE A 801 24.24 -28.69 -2.91
C ILE A 801 25.77 -28.78 -2.90
N GLY A 802 26.34 -29.82 -3.53
CA GLY A 802 27.78 -30.16 -3.46
C GLY A 802 28.75 -29.07 -3.89
N TRP A 803 30.06 -29.38 -3.89
CA TRP A 803 31.25 -28.49 -3.98
C TRP A 803 31.97 -28.22 -2.65
N GLY A 804 31.68 -29.00 -1.59
CA GLY A 804 32.38 -28.95 -0.30
C GLY A 804 31.42 -28.77 0.88
N GLY A 805 31.91 -28.91 2.11
CA GLY A 805 31.13 -28.62 3.33
C GLY A 805 31.87 -27.65 4.22
N GLY A 806 31.14 -26.93 5.08
CA GLY A 806 31.66 -25.90 5.97
C GLY A 806 31.80 -26.31 7.44
N SER A 807 32.15 -25.33 8.28
CA SER A 807 32.16 -25.48 9.72
C SER A 807 31.96 -24.16 10.47
N VAL A 808 31.67 -24.24 11.76
CA VAL A 808 31.77 -23.16 12.74
C VAL A 808 32.64 -23.68 13.90
N ASP A 809 33.95 -23.51 13.78
CA ASP A 809 34.93 -24.21 14.63
C ASP A 809 34.98 -23.68 16.07
N GLY A 810 34.65 -22.40 16.27
CA GLY A 810 34.60 -21.74 17.58
C GLY A 810 33.19 -21.72 18.20
N GLY A 811 32.24 -22.41 17.58
CA GLY A 811 30.84 -22.45 18.03
C GLY A 811 30.13 -21.10 17.86
N TRP A 812 29.13 -20.85 18.70
CA TRP A 812 28.27 -19.68 18.58
C TRP A 812 27.89 -19.08 19.93
N THR A 813 27.53 -17.80 19.91
CA THR A 813 27.17 -17.04 21.12
C THR A 813 25.91 -16.21 20.93
N LEU A 814 25.10 -16.10 21.97
CA LEU A 814 23.96 -15.18 22.07
C LEU A 814 24.22 -14.10 23.12
N GLU A 815 23.90 -12.85 22.81
CA GLU A 815 23.84 -11.74 23.74
C GLU A 815 22.47 -11.07 23.62
N PHE A 816 21.83 -10.80 24.76
CA PHE A 816 20.54 -10.11 24.81
C PHE A 816 20.71 -8.73 25.41
N ARG A 817 19.96 -7.76 24.87
CA ARG A 817 19.90 -6.40 25.34
C ARG A 817 18.45 -6.05 25.64
N ALA A 818 18.23 -5.44 26.80
CA ALA A 818 16.93 -4.95 27.21
C ALA A 818 17.03 -3.48 27.59
N ALA A 819 15.94 -2.75 27.35
CA ALA A 819 15.81 -1.41 27.89
C ALA A 819 15.82 -1.47 29.43
N ALA A 820 16.69 -0.69 30.04
CA ALA A 820 16.77 -0.50 31.48
C ALA A 820 16.44 0.95 31.79
N TYR A 821 15.56 1.19 32.75
CA TYR A 821 15.16 2.53 33.13
C TYR A 821 15.55 2.82 34.57
N ALA A 822 16.16 3.98 34.79
CA ALA A 822 16.57 4.43 36.11
C ALA A 822 15.80 5.68 36.52
N CYS A 823 15.22 5.64 37.71
CA CYS A 823 14.61 6.78 38.38
C CYS A 823 15.36 6.96 39.69
N ARG A 824 16.00 8.10 39.82
CA ARG A 824 16.91 8.47 40.91
C ARG A 824 16.39 9.65 41.71
N CYS A 825 15.22 10.18 41.35
CA CYS A 825 14.50 11.18 42.10
C CYS A 825 13.86 10.53 43.32
N GLU A 826 14.72 10.16 44.25
CA GLU A 826 14.30 9.98 45.63
C GLU A 826 13.96 11.38 46.13
N GLY A 827 12.67 11.65 46.34
CA GLY A 827 12.24 12.88 47.02
C GLY A 827 13.01 13.03 48.34
N PRO A 828 13.09 14.22 48.95
CA PRO A 828 13.82 14.39 50.20
C PRO A 828 13.24 13.46 51.28
N TYR A 829 13.89 12.33 51.54
CA TYR A 829 13.55 11.47 52.66
C TYR A 829 14.24 12.02 53.90
N PHE A 830 13.43 12.39 54.89
CA PHE A 830 13.93 12.65 56.24
C PHE A 830 14.17 11.30 56.92
N ALA A 831 15.42 10.86 56.93
CA ALA A 831 15.85 9.76 57.79
C ALA A 831 16.09 10.30 59.20
N GLY A 832 15.32 9.81 60.16
CA GLY A 832 15.48 10.04 61.59
C GLY A 832 14.96 8.82 62.36
N ASP A 833 15.53 8.55 63.53
CA ASP A 833 15.03 7.48 64.39
C ASP A 833 13.73 7.95 65.05
N PHE A 834 12.59 7.51 64.51
CA PHE A 834 11.27 7.82 65.06
C PHE A 834 10.77 6.64 65.89
N GLU A 835 10.57 6.83 67.19
CA GLU A 835 9.91 5.85 68.03
C GLU A 835 8.39 5.99 67.93
N VAL A 836 7.67 4.85 67.93
CA VAL A 836 6.20 4.83 67.92
C VAL A 836 5.68 5.50 69.19
N GLY A 837 5.06 6.68 69.04
CA GLY A 837 4.52 7.48 70.14
C GLY A 837 5.23 8.82 70.38
N ASP A 838 6.22 9.18 69.56
CA ASP A 838 6.89 10.47 69.66
C ASP A 838 5.93 11.64 69.34
N THR A 839 5.91 12.65 70.23
CA THR A 839 5.05 13.85 70.17
C THR A 839 5.85 15.15 70.04
N SER A 840 7.16 15.04 69.81
CA SER A 840 8.04 16.19 69.67
C SER A 840 7.82 16.95 68.36
N GLN A 841 7.98 18.28 68.39
CA GLN A 841 7.91 19.13 67.20
C GLN A 841 9.26 19.12 66.48
N TRP A 842 9.25 18.71 65.21
CA TRP A 842 10.42 18.68 64.35
C TRP A 842 10.46 19.89 63.42
N THR A 843 11.61 20.57 63.34
CA THR A 843 11.82 21.66 62.39
C THR A 843 12.65 21.15 61.22
N VAL A 844 12.01 21.00 60.07
CA VAL A 844 12.67 20.67 58.80
C VAL A 844 13.28 21.95 58.22
N THR A 845 14.60 21.98 58.03
CA THR A 845 15.30 23.11 57.41
C THR A 845 15.98 22.66 56.14
N ARG A 846 15.60 23.23 54.98
CA ARG A 846 16.25 23.00 53.69
C ARG A 846 17.51 23.87 53.64
N HIS A 847 18.67 23.25 53.47
CA HIS A 847 19.92 23.97 53.15
C HIS A 847 20.06 24.15 51.65
#